data_AF-A0AAV9TR35-F1
#
_entry.id   AF-A0AAV9TR35-F1
#
_cell.length_a   1.000
_cell.length_b   1.000
_cell.length_c   1.000
_cell.angle_alpha   90.00
_cell.angle_beta   90.00
_cell.angle_gamma   90.00
#
_symmetry.space_group_name_H-M   'P 1'
#
loop_
_entity.id
_entity.type
_entity.pdbx_description
1 polymer ?
#
loop_
_entity_poly.entity_id
_entity_poly.type
_entity_poly.pdbx_seq_one_letter_code
_entity_poly.pdbx_strand_id
1 'polypeptide(L)'
;MSSRQLRKLQKQRELEKLQEAKSAAEDSSDDEPEPVPMKPRQSLFAALSGADDNDDDEESDDAQDAALPESEPEIAPQPAKKKKNKKKKKAKKAATLDESAKNTEDKEDEIDRALKELSIARNAGSAASDNLAQRSRDVDELLQINTQYLRAINEMRALFGKDAIQAAQEEERAELEAARRAQRGPNQHVDLETALRGDPRKKLPEISLRRNVFIQGKDTWPRATAAGLVMKEIRKGSDGLTEFAFVHEQTYDNVQIMFFSCVQLGDPMQMVQLLMRFPYHVSTLLQVSKVAIQDQNQALAADLCERALFTFGRATTSAFRQKLEQGKARLDFRRPENRELWLAGYTYLKSLIRKGTYRTALEWAKLLFSLNPNDPYGMKYFIHTLAIRARQAQWLIDFMNTHEFVSDETDDTYLKQTLVLAKLQVGDTDGAKIAAVAGMERLPWLYCALFQALNVEAPPPLWGVRPDTNEREFWTNLYIHQAKDIWNNTQAIDLLKEAVKMAQKPSQALPEDMPADNRTARWTWLEDTPSLLSGIPRAMLAREPNYAFDPLPPPKEENIFTSQGVQMPWRQGGEHGEDGMFAQERALMNLLRRQQERAAARGGGAGAGAGGAADMGAMGGAGAMGAMMGAFPEDDEEGDDFGDAWEGAFSDGDDDGLEGDGRQLPSAGVVQRLADMLASMIPGGWPAEPTGESDEHSNAGGDEMPSLVDADEDIGDGEARQQRGGHQPQ
;
A
#
# COMPACT_ATOMS: atom_id res chain seq x y z
N MET A 1 -40.39 42.10 14.65
CA MET A 1 -39.73 41.82 13.35
C MET A 1 -38.37 41.21 13.64
N SER A 2 -38.13 39.97 13.22
CA SER A 2 -36.88 39.24 13.50
C SER A 2 -35.69 39.92 12.81
N SER A 3 -34.51 39.90 13.43
CA SER A 3 -33.27 40.51 12.90
C SER A 3 -32.92 40.02 11.48
N ARG A 4 -33.34 38.80 11.11
CA ARG A 4 -33.24 38.27 9.74
C ARG A 4 -34.16 38.97 8.75
N GLN A 5 -35.37 39.35 9.15
CA GLN A 5 -36.30 40.09 8.31
C GLN A 5 -35.80 41.51 8.06
N LEU A 6 -35.20 42.16 9.07
CA LEU A 6 -34.58 43.49 8.91
C LEU A 6 -33.39 43.47 7.94
N ARG A 7 -32.52 42.46 8.01
CA ARG A 7 -31.42 42.29 7.04
C ARG A 7 -31.91 42.02 5.62
N LYS A 8 -32.97 41.24 5.45
CA LYS A 8 -33.57 40.97 4.14
C LYS A 8 -34.17 42.25 3.53
N LEU A 9 -34.80 43.08 4.35
CA LEU A 9 -35.41 44.34 3.94
C LEU A 9 -34.35 45.42 3.62
N GLN A 10 -33.24 45.47 4.38
CA GLN A 10 -32.09 46.31 4.05
C GLN A 10 -31.44 45.91 2.72
N LYS A 11 -31.26 44.60 2.49
CA LYS A 11 -30.66 44.09 1.25
C LYS A 11 -31.54 44.35 0.02
N GLN A 12 -32.86 44.33 0.19
CA GLN A 12 -33.80 44.73 -0.88
C GLN A 12 -33.72 46.23 -1.18
N ARG A 13 -33.64 47.09 -0.16
CA ARG A 13 -33.47 48.55 -0.36
C ARG A 13 -32.15 48.93 -1.02
N GLU A 14 -31.06 48.21 -0.75
CA GLU A 14 -29.77 48.43 -1.42
C GLU A 14 -29.82 48.03 -2.90
N LEU A 15 -30.54 46.95 -3.24
CA LEU A 15 -30.74 46.53 -4.63
C LEU A 15 -31.61 47.51 -5.41
N GLU A 16 -32.68 48.04 -4.79
CA GLU A 16 -33.51 49.08 -5.40
C GLU A 16 -32.71 50.36 -5.64
N LYS A 17 -31.87 50.79 -4.68
CA LYS A 17 -30.97 51.94 -4.88
C LYS A 17 -29.96 51.73 -6.00
N LEU A 18 -29.45 50.51 -6.19
CA LEU A 18 -28.55 50.18 -7.29
C LEU A 18 -29.26 50.17 -8.65
N GLN A 19 -30.54 49.80 -8.69
CA GLN A 19 -31.37 49.90 -9.89
C GLN A 19 -31.77 51.35 -10.22
N GLU A 20 -32.08 52.17 -9.21
CA GLU A 20 -32.29 53.61 -9.38
C GLU A 20 -31.02 54.33 -9.84
N ALA A 21 -29.84 53.96 -9.32
CA ALA A 21 -28.57 54.52 -9.77
C ALA A 21 -28.22 54.11 -11.21
N LYS A 22 -28.64 52.92 -11.66
CA LYS A 22 -28.49 52.48 -13.05
C LYS A 22 -29.44 53.19 -14.00
N SER A 23 -30.69 53.37 -13.61
CA SER A 23 -31.68 54.09 -14.43
C SER A 23 -31.39 55.60 -14.50
N ALA A 24 -30.82 56.20 -13.45
CA ALA A 24 -30.35 57.58 -13.47
C ALA A 24 -29.11 57.82 -14.36
N ALA A 25 -28.38 56.77 -14.76
CA ALA A 25 -27.25 56.86 -15.67
C ALA A 25 -27.64 56.70 -17.15
N GLU A 26 -28.88 56.25 -17.45
CA GLU A 26 -29.36 56.02 -18.81
C GLU A 26 -30.19 57.20 -19.39
N ASP A 27 -30.46 58.25 -18.61
CA ASP A 27 -31.36 59.36 -19.00
C ASP A 27 -30.66 60.72 -19.23
N SER A 28 -29.35 60.72 -19.58
CA SER A 28 -28.60 61.95 -19.91
C SER A 28 -27.84 61.84 -21.25
N SER A 29 -28.58 62.03 -22.34
CA SER A 29 -28.23 62.68 -23.63
C SER A 29 -26.85 62.41 -24.29
N ASP A 30 -26.88 61.56 -25.32
CA ASP A 30 -26.43 61.71 -26.74
C ASP A 30 -25.13 62.47 -27.11
N ASP A 31 -24.12 61.75 -27.64
CA ASP A 31 -23.46 61.97 -28.97
C ASP A 31 -22.55 60.74 -29.34
N GLU A 32 -22.52 60.37 -30.62
CA GLU A 32 -22.06 59.12 -31.31
C GLU A 32 -20.52 58.79 -31.28
N PRO A 33 -19.98 57.74 -31.97
CA PRO A 33 -20.52 56.42 -32.39
C PRO A 33 -19.54 55.22 -32.14
N GLU A 34 -20.03 54.00 -31.85
CA GLU A 34 -19.26 52.72 -32.06
C GLU A 34 -20.24 51.49 -32.20
N PRO A 35 -19.78 50.22 -32.32
CA PRO A 35 -19.66 49.47 -33.57
C PRO A 35 -20.55 48.21 -33.62
N VAL A 36 -20.54 47.54 -34.78
CA VAL A 36 -21.26 46.30 -35.14
C VAL A 36 -21.23 45.17 -34.09
N PRO A 37 -22.38 44.52 -33.76
CA PRO A 37 -22.43 43.38 -32.84
C PRO A 37 -22.08 42.05 -33.54
N MET A 38 -21.01 41.40 -33.10
CA MET A 38 -20.66 40.01 -33.47
C MET A 38 -21.35 39.00 -32.54
N LYS A 39 -21.96 37.97 -33.14
CA LYS A 39 -22.63 36.84 -32.47
C LYS A 39 -21.66 36.01 -31.62
N PRO A 40 -22.12 35.37 -30.53
CA PRO A 40 -21.31 34.43 -29.76
C PRO A 40 -20.97 33.18 -30.58
N ARG A 41 -19.68 32.84 -30.64
CA ARG A 41 -19.17 31.62 -31.29
C ARG A 41 -19.59 30.39 -30.48
N GLN A 42 -20.27 29.47 -31.15
CA GLN A 42 -20.65 28.15 -30.64
C GLN A 42 -19.40 27.27 -30.44
N SER A 43 -19.42 26.48 -29.37
CA SER A 43 -18.38 25.53 -28.98
C SER A 43 -18.25 24.39 -30.01
N LEU A 44 -17.02 24.21 -30.49
CA LEU A 44 -16.57 23.17 -31.42
C LEU A 44 -16.57 21.74 -30.83
N PHE A 45 -17.05 21.54 -29.60
CA PHE A 45 -17.16 20.21 -28.98
C PHE A 45 -18.53 19.54 -29.17
N ALA A 46 -19.54 20.27 -29.65
CA ALA A 46 -20.89 19.73 -29.85
C ALA A 46 -21.09 18.95 -31.17
N ALA A 47 -20.03 18.75 -31.96
CA ALA A 47 -20.09 18.11 -33.29
C ALA A 47 -19.38 16.76 -33.37
N LEU A 48 -18.89 16.19 -32.26
CA LEU A 48 -18.14 14.92 -32.24
C LEU A 48 -18.86 13.79 -31.49
N SER A 49 -20.15 13.94 -31.21
CA SER A 49 -20.99 12.86 -30.69
C SER A 49 -22.25 12.77 -31.54
N GLY A 50 -22.12 12.18 -32.72
CA GLY A 50 -23.21 12.09 -33.68
C GLY A 50 -22.87 11.35 -34.97
N ALA A 51 -22.97 10.01 -34.88
CA ALA A 51 -23.28 9.06 -35.95
C ALA A 51 -22.16 8.53 -36.86
N ASP A 52 -22.41 7.27 -37.20
CA ASP A 52 -21.61 6.23 -37.83
C ASP A 52 -21.69 6.26 -39.37
N ASP A 53 -20.72 5.57 -39.97
CA ASP A 53 -20.63 4.98 -41.32
C ASP A 53 -20.37 5.79 -42.63
N ASN A 54 -19.30 5.31 -43.28
CA ASN A 54 -19.07 5.05 -44.71
C ASN A 54 -18.24 6.00 -45.62
N ASP A 55 -17.06 5.47 -45.97
CA ASP A 55 -16.30 5.39 -47.25
C ASP A 55 -15.86 6.60 -48.10
N ASP A 56 -14.63 6.37 -48.60
CA ASP A 56 -13.91 6.83 -49.79
C ASP A 56 -13.15 8.17 -49.84
N ASP A 57 -11.82 7.99 -49.96
CA ASP A 57 -10.85 8.56 -50.91
C ASP A 57 -10.86 10.08 -51.23
N GLU A 58 -9.72 10.74 -50.99
CA GLU A 58 -8.75 11.12 -52.04
C GLU A 58 -7.57 11.95 -51.47
N GLU A 59 -6.40 11.72 -52.06
CA GLU A 59 -5.14 12.45 -51.90
C GLU A 59 -5.26 13.94 -52.29
N SER A 60 -4.45 14.81 -51.68
CA SER A 60 -3.46 15.60 -52.44
C SER A 60 -2.53 16.41 -51.53
N ASP A 61 -1.24 16.30 -51.84
CA ASP A 61 -0.14 17.26 -51.65
C ASP A 61 -0.58 18.75 -51.64
N ASP A 62 0.09 19.62 -50.87
CA ASP A 62 1.38 20.15 -51.35
C ASP A 62 2.11 21.05 -50.33
N ALA A 63 3.38 21.23 -50.65
CA ALA A 63 4.51 21.73 -49.91
C ALA A 63 4.65 23.28 -49.87
N GLN A 64 5.54 23.72 -48.95
CA GLN A 64 6.43 24.92 -49.03
C GLN A 64 5.74 26.30 -48.90
N ASP A 65 6.34 27.37 -48.36
CA ASP A 65 7.76 27.71 -48.20
C ASP A 65 7.96 28.81 -47.12
N ALA A 66 9.23 29.03 -46.80
CA ALA A 66 9.83 29.90 -45.80
C ALA A 66 9.65 31.43 -45.96
N ALA A 67 9.86 32.18 -44.87
CA ALA A 67 10.82 33.30 -44.79
C ALA A 67 10.84 33.99 -43.40
N LEU A 68 12.06 34.30 -42.93
CA LEU A 68 12.42 35.19 -41.80
C LEU A 68 12.10 36.66 -42.10
N PRO A 69 12.04 37.55 -41.07
CA PRO A 69 13.22 38.38 -40.79
C PRO A 69 13.51 38.68 -39.30
N GLU A 70 14.78 39.02 -39.03
CA GLU A 70 15.37 39.50 -37.77
C GLU A 70 14.91 40.92 -37.34
N SER A 71 14.92 41.21 -36.03
CA SER A 71 15.83 42.21 -35.40
C SER A 71 15.47 42.50 -33.91
N GLU A 72 16.49 42.43 -33.04
CA GLU A 72 16.49 42.89 -31.63
C GLU A 72 16.60 44.43 -31.51
N PRO A 73 16.55 45.01 -30.29
CA PRO A 73 17.82 45.24 -29.60
C PRO A 73 17.84 45.04 -28.07
N GLU A 74 19.02 44.64 -27.59
CA GLU A 74 19.52 44.60 -26.21
C GLU A 74 19.56 45.97 -25.49
N ILE A 75 19.55 45.92 -24.15
CA ILE A 75 20.02 47.02 -23.28
C ILE A 75 21.19 46.52 -22.42
N ALA A 76 22.35 47.16 -22.59
CA ALA A 76 23.58 46.93 -21.82
C ALA A 76 23.88 48.11 -20.84
N PRO A 77 24.77 47.91 -19.83
CA PRO A 77 24.92 48.73 -18.61
C PRO A 77 26.16 49.65 -18.61
N GLN A 78 26.25 50.62 -17.68
CA GLN A 78 27.46 51.40 -17.33
C GLN A 78 27.37 52.07 -15.91
N PRO A 79 28.40 52.75 -15.30
CA PRO A 79 29.69 52.21 -14.80
C PRO A 79 30.29 52.88 -13.49
N ALA A 80 31.28 52.19 -12.86
CA ALA A 80 32.56 52.65 -12.22
C ALA A 80 32.62 53.71 -11.05
N LYS A 81 33.58 53.81 -10.09
CA LYS A 81 35.06 53.58 -10.00
C LYS A 81 35.63 53.50 -8.53
N LYS A 82 36.62 52.60 -8.32
CA LYS A 82 37.99 52.67 -7.67
C LYS A 82 38.30 53.50 -6.37
N LYS A 83 39.09 52.91 -5.43
CA LYS A 83 40.59 53.09 -5.26
C LYS A 83 41.24 52.45 -3.99
N LYS A 84 42.38 51.74 -4.21
CA LYS A 84 43.73 51.73 -3.52
C LYS A 84 43.85 51.30 -2.01
N ASN A 85 44.90 50.66 -1.44
CA ASN A 85 46.29 50.28 -1.85
C ASN A 85 47.01 49.41 -0.74
N LYS A 86 47.93 48.49 -1.15
CA LYS A 86 49.35 48.32 -0.70
C LYS A 86 49.79 47.47 0.55
N LYS A 87 50.24 46.22 0.30
CA LYS A 87 51.62 45.60 0.38
C LYS A 87 52.50 45.67 1.67
N LYS A 88 52.96 44.50 2.20
CA LYS A 88 54.33 44.08 2.66
C LYS A 88 54.24 42.81 3.57
N LYS A 89 55.19 41.86 3.76
CA LYS A 89 56.37 41.29 3.05
C LYS A 89 57.03 40.23 4.01
N LYS A 90 57.50 39.06 3.48
CA LYS A 90 58.66 38.19 3.89
C LYS A 90 58.66 37.49 5.27
N ALA A 91 59.29 36.32 5.56
CA ALA A 91 60.17 35.30 4.91
C ALA A 91 60.13 34.01 5.79
N LYS A 92 60.17 32.74 5.34
CA LYS A 92 61.21 31.83 4.75
C LYS A 92 62.49 31.52 5.59
N LYS A 93 62.59 30.26 6.07
CA LYS A 93 63.71 29.24 6.01
C LYS A 93 63.72 28.36 7.29
N ALA A 94 63.62 27.02 7.27
CA ALA A 94 64.46 25.94 6.69
C ALA A 94 65.83 25.78 7.40
N ALA A 95 65.98 24.76 8.28
CA ALA A 95 66.69 23.47 8.09
C ALA A 95 68.19 23.59 8.53
N THR A 96 68.86 22.67 9.25
CA THR A 96 69.09 21.21 9.11
C THR A 96 69.99 20.67 10.26
N LEU A 97 69.87 19.36 10.61
CA LEU A 97 70.91 18.31 10.89
C LEU A 97 72.03 18.57 11.94
N ASP A 98 72.61 17.64 12.74
CA ASP A 98 72.60 16.17 12.87
C ASP A 98 73.26 15.71 14.21
N GLU A 99 73.06 14.44 14.60
CA GLU A 99 73.88 13.48 15.42
C GLU A 99 74.49 13.86 16.81
N SER A 100 74.65 13.01 17.86
CA SER A 100 74.62 11.54 18.03
C SER A 100 74.54 11.09 19.54
N ALA A 101 73.84 9.96 19.75
CA ALA A 101 73.85 8.86 20.76
C ALA A 101 74.50 8.94 22.17
N LYS A 102 73.76 8.52 23.24
CA LYS A 102 73.77 7.13 23.83
C LYS A 102 72.92 6.95 25.13
N ASN A 103 72.07 5.90 25.11
CA ASN A 103 71.60 4.92 26.12
C ASN A 103 70.98 5.33 27.49
N THR A 104 69.73 4.87 27.74
CA THR A 104 69.36 3.94 28.85
C THR A 104 67.89 3.42 28.76
N GLU A 105 67.77 2.09 28.85
CA GLU A 105 66.71 1.24 29.46
C GLU A 105 65.29 1.03 28.83
N ASP A 106 65.16 -0.14 28.18
CA ASP A 106 64.01 -0.81 27.54
C ASP A 106 62.98 -1.47 28.50
N LYS A 107 62.26 -0.75 29.37
CA LYS A 107 61.11 -1.38 30.09
C LYS A 107 59.81 -0.57 30.22
N GLU A 108 59.74 0.65 29.70
CA GLU A 108 58.51 1.47 29.76
C GLU A 108 57.82 1.64 28.39
N ASP A 109 58.50 1.34 27.29
CA ASP A 109 57.96 1.54 25.93
C ASP A 109 56.95 0.47 25.48
N GLU A 110 56.93 -0.73 26.09
CA GLU A 110 55.97 -1.78 25.72
C GLU A 110 54.55 -1.47 26.24
N ILE A 111 54.44 -0.85 27.42
CA ILE A 111 53.16 -0.46 28.01
C ILE A 111 52.59 0.77 27.29
N ASP A 112 53.43 1.77 27.01
CA ASP A 112 53.03 2.96 26.27
C ASP A 112 52.73 2.67 24.79
N ARG A 113 53.40 1.68 24.19
CA ARG A 113 53.06 1.16 22.86
C ARG A 113 51.75 0.39 22.87
N ALA A 114 51.51 -0.45 23.88
CA ALA A 114 50.22 -1.13 24.05
C ALA A 114 49.06 -0.15 24.31
N LEU A 115 49.28 0.91 25.09
CA LEU A 115 48.30 1.98 25.33
C LEU A 115 48.07 2.83 24.07
N LYS A 116 49.10 3.11 23.27
CA LYS A 116 48.96 3.78 21.97
C LYS A 116 48.23 2.90 20.97
N GLU A 117 48.56 1.61 20.86
CA GLU A 117 47.85 0.65 20.00
C GLU A 117 46.40 0.47 20.44
N LEU A 118 46.10 0.40 21.74
CA LEU A 118 44.73 0.39 22.28
C LEU A 118 44.01 1.72 22.04
N SER A 119 44.70 2.86 22.11
CA SER A 119 44.11 4.18 21.81
C SER A 119 43.82 4.36 20.32
N ILE A 120 44.65 3.79 19.44
CA ILE A 120 44.45 3.77 17.99
C ILE A 120 43.32 2.80 17.63
N ALA A 121 43.25 1.62 18.26
CA ALA A 121 42.15 0.68 18.10
C ALA A 121 40.81 1.27 18.61
N ARG A 122 40.83 1.98 19.74
CA ARG A 122 39.66 2.69 20.29
C ARG A 122 39.25 3.89 19.43
N ASN A 123 40.19 4.65 18.89
CA ASN A 123 39.89 5.77 17.99
C ASN A 123 39.46 5.29 16.60
N ALA A 124 39.97 4.16 16.10
CA ALA A 124 39.49 3.52 14.89
C ALA A 124 38.06 2.98 15.08
N GLY A 125 37.77 2.39 16.24
CA GLY A 125 36.41 2.00 16.64
C GLY A 125 35.45 3.20 16.76
N SER A 126 35.92 4.31 17.34
CA SER A 126 35.14 5.56 17.41
C SER A 126 34.90 6.16 16.03
N ALA A 127 35.92 6.26 15.17
CA ALA A 127 35.78 6.84 13.84
C ALA A 127 34.92 5.96 12.91
N ALA A 128 35.00 4.63 13.02
CA ALA A 128 34.11 3.72 12.31
C ALA A 128 32.65 3.85 12.79
N SER A 129 32.45 3.96 14.12
CA SER A 129 31.14 4.21 14.72
C SER A 129 30.56 5.57 14.31
N ASP A 130 31.37 6.62 14.27
CA ASP A 130 30.96 7.97 13.86
C ASP A 130 30.60 8.02 12.37
N ASN A 131 31.35 7.31 11.51
CA ASN A 131 31.03 7.18 10.09
C ASN A 131 29.74 6.38 9.85
N LEU A 132 29.51 5.30 10.61
CA LEU A 132 28.26 4.54 10.53
C LEU A 132 27.07 5.39 10.98
N ALA A 133 27.20 6.07 12.11
CA ALA A 133 26.17 6.98 12.62
C ALA A 133 25.87 8.13 11.64
N GLN A 134 26.89 8.65 10.94
CA GLN A 134 26.67 9.66 9.91
C GLN A 134 25.92 9.09 8.70
N ARG A 135 26.31 7.92 8.20
CA ARG A 135 25.61 7.25 7.09
C ARG A 135 24.15 6.94 7.42
N SER A 136 23.86 6.50 8.64
CA SER A 136 22.49 6.28 9.09
C SER A 136 21.65 7.56 9.11
N ARG A 137 22.25 8.72 9.46
CA ARG A 137 21.57 10.02 9.40
C ARG A 137 21.26 10.44 7.97
N ASP A 138 22.18 10.19 7.04
CA ASP A 138 22.00 10.53 5.63
C ASP A 138 20.83 9.72 5.02
N VAL A 139 20.66 8.47 5.45
CA VAL A 139 19.51 7.63 5.05
C VAL A 139 18.20 8.13 5.64
N ASP A 140 18.18 8.46 6.93
CA ASP A 140 17.00 9.03 7.58
C ASP A 140 16.56 10.33 6.87
N GLU A 141 17.52 11.13 6.39
CA GLU A 141 17.24 12.35 5.60
C GLU A 141 16.63 12.03 4.23
N LEU A 142 17.15 11.01 3.53
CA LEU A 142 16.58 10.54 2.25
C LEU A 142 15.17 9.93 2.41
N LEU A 143 14.87 9.38 3.58
CA LEU A 143 13.59 8.76 3.93
C LEU A 143 12.65 9.71 4.70
N GLN A 144 12.92 11.00 4.71
CA GLN A 144 11.97 11.99 5.22
C GLN A 144 10.65 11.92 4.46
N ILE A 145 9.55 12.01 5.22
CA ILE A 145 8.21 11.87 4.69
C ILE A 145 7.52 13.23 4.62
N ASN A 146 7.11 13.62 3.42
CA ASN A 146 6.30 14.79 3.20
C ASN A 146 4.81 14.41 3.17
N THR A 147 4.10 14.83 4.20
CA THR A 147 2.65 14.58 4.37
C THR A 147 1.78 15.16 3.26
N GLN A 148 2.28 16.10 2.46
CA GLN A 148 1.58 16.61 1.28
C GLN A 148 1.62 15.62 0.13
N TYR A 149 2.73 14.90 -0.05
CA TYR A 149 2.87 13.88 -1.10
C TYR A 149 2.17 12.58 -0.73
N LEU A 150 1.89 12.31 0.56
CA LEU A 150 1.04 11.17 0.98
C LEU A 150 -0.42 11.30 0.52
N ARG A 151 -0.87 12.51 0.16
CA ARG A 151 -2.26 12.79 -0.21
C ARG A 151 -2.45 12.71 -1.72
N ALA A 152 -3.08 11.64 -2.20
CA ALA A 152 -3.36 11.43 -3.63
C ALA A 152 -4.10 12.60 -4.28
N ILE A 153 -5.00 13.26 -3.55
CA ILE A 153 -5.74 14.43 -4.05
C ILE A 153 -4.83 15.58 -4.49
N ASN A 154 -3.66 15.74 -3.87
CA ASN A 154 -2.71 16.79 -4.23
C ASN A 154 -2.02 16.48 -5.57
N GLU A 155 -1.64 15.22 -5.78
CA GLU A 155 -1.08 14.77 -7.07
C GLU A 155 -2.13 14.82 -8.17
N MET A 156 -3.36 14.35 -7.91
CA MET A 156 -4.45 14.45 -8.86
C MET A 156 -4.68 15.92 -9.28
N ARG A 157 -4.65 16.86 -8.32
CA ARG A 157 -4.78 18.30 -8.61
C ARG A 157 -3.65 18.83 -9.47
N ALA A 158 -2.43 18.31 -9.29
CA ALA A 158 -1.29 18.67 -10.12
C ALA A 158 -1.41 18.10 -11.54
N LEU A 159 -1.96 16.89 -11.70
CA LEU A 159 -2.11 16.21 -13.00
C LEU A 159 -3.28 16.74 -13.83
N PHE A 160 -4.45 16.92 -13.21
CA PHE A 160 -5.71 17.23 -13.92
C PHE A 160 -6.22 18.65 -13.69
N GLY A 161 -5.59 19.41 -12.79
CA GLY A 161 -6.09 20.71 -12.35
C GLY A 161 -7.19 20.61 -11.31
N LYS A 162 -7.49 21.73 -10.67
CA LYS A 162 -8.45 21.81 -9.56
C LYS A 162 -9.90 21.64 -10.03
N ASP A 163 -10.24 22.22 -11.17
CA ASP A 163 -11.63 22.31 -11.63
C ASP A 163 -12.16 20.96 -12.10
N ALA A 164 -11.32 20.16 -12.78
CA ALA A 164 -11.66 18.80 -13.20
C ALA A 164 -12.01 17.90 -12.00
N ILE A 165 -11.25 18.04 -10.90
CA ILE A 165 -11.50 17.27 -9.68
C ILE A 165 -12.76 17.73 -8.98
N GLN A 166 -13.01 19.03 -8.93
CA GLN A 166 -14.21 19.56 -8.30
C GLN A 166 -15.45 19.11 -9.08
N ALA A 167 -15.41 19.14 -10.41
CA ALA A 167 -16.48 18.63 -11.26
C ALA A 167 -16.76 17.14 -11.01
N ALA A 168 -15.71 16.31 -10.99
CA ALA A 168 -15.84 14.87 -10.70
C ALA A 168 -16.42 14.60 -9.30
N GLN A 169 -16.02 15.38 -8.28
CA GLN A 169 -16.58 15.26 -6.93
C GLN A 169 -18.03 15.73 -6.83
N GLU A 170 -18.41 16.76 -7.60
CA GLU A 170 -19.80 17.24 -7.66
C GLU A 170 -20.70 16.23 -8.40
N GLU A 171 -20.19 15.62 -9.46
CA GLU A 171 -20.86 14.53 -10.19
C GLU A 171 -21.05 13.30 -9.30
N GLU A 172 -20.00 12.80 -8.64
CA GLU A 172 -20.09 11.70 -7.69
C GLU A 172 -21.11 12.00 -6.57
N ARG A 173 -21.12 13.24 -6.04
CA ARG A 173 -22.12 13.64 -5.04
C ARG A 173 -23.53 13.65 -5.61
N ALA A 174 -23.72 14.15 -6.83
CA ALA A 174 -25.03 14.18 -7.47
C ALA A 174 -25.56 12.77 -7.76
N GLU A 175 -24.70 11.87 -8.22
CA GLU A 175 -25.01 10.45 -8.41
C GLU A 175 -25.41 9.78 -7.10
N LEU A 176 -24.65 10.01 -6.03
CA LEU A 176 -24.97 9.49 -4.70
C LEU A 176 -26.30 10.05 -4.16
N GLU A 177 -26.58 11.33 -4.38
CA GLU A 177 -27.87 11.92 -4.01
C GLU A 177 -29.03 11.35 -4.85
N ALA A 178 -28.82 11.11 -6.14
CA ALA A 178 -29.78 10.52 -7.04
C ALA A 178 -30.09 9.07 -6.65
N ALA A 179 -29.05 8.26 -6.40
CA ALA A 179 -29.19 6.89 -5.89
C ALA A 179 -29.99 6.86 -4.58
N ARG A 180 -29.74 7.82 -3.67
CA ARG A 180 -30.49 7.93 -2.41
C ARG A 180 -31.95 8.34 -2.59
N ARG A 181 -32.27 9.14 -3.62
CA ARG A 181 -33.66 9.49 -3.97
C ARG A 181 -34.39 8.30 -4.58
N ALA A 182 -33.70 7.50 -5.41
CA ALA A 182 -34.27 6.30 -6.03
C ALA A 182 -34.57 5.19 -5.00
N GLN A 183 -33.74 5.07 -3.95
CA GLN A 183 -33.88 4.04 -2.90
C GLN A 183 -34.92 4.35 -1.81
N ARG A 184 -35.73 5.43 -1.91
CA ARG A 184 -36.80 5.77 -0.96
C ARG A 184 -38.10 4.96 -1.15
N GLY A 185 -38.03 3.78 -1.77
CA GLY A 185 -39.16 2.86 -1.90
C GLY A 185 -39.38 2.04 -0.61
N PRO A 186 -40.62 1.75 -0.20
CA PRO A 186 -40.94 1.15 1.11
C PRO A 186 -40.52 -0.31 1.29
N ASN A 187 -39.76 -0.92 0.36
CA ASN A 187 -39.46 -2.36 0.41
C ASN A 187 -38.13 -2.76 -0.24
N GLN A 188 -37.13 -1.86 -0.28
CA GLN A 188 -35.89 -2.12 -1.00
C GLN A 188 -34.71 -2.38 -0.06
N HIS A 189 -34.06 -3.51 -0.31
CA HIS A 189 -32.85 -4.00 0.34
C HIS A 189 -31.72 -2.95 0.26
N VAL A 190 -31.08 -2.69 1.40
CA VAL A 190 -30.02 -1.68 1.50
C VAL A 190 -28.72 -2.26 0.94
N ASP A 191 -28.21 -1.64 -0.11
CA ASP A 191 -26.92 -2.01 -0.69
C ASP A 191 -25.79 -1.97 0.37
N LEU A 192 -24.82 -2.87 0.25
CA LEU A 192 -23.73 -3.04 1.21
C LEU A 192 -22.97 -1.73 1.45
N GLU A 193 -22.72 -0.97 0.39
CA GLU A 193 -22.05 0.32 0.49
C GLU A 193 -22.85 1.32 1.34
N THR A 194 -24.17 1.34 1.16
CA THR A 194 -25.07 2.21 1.94
C THR A 194 -25.14 1.76 3.39
N ALA A 195 -25.13 0.45 3.67
CA ALA A 195 -25.15 -0.11 5.01
C ALA A 195 -23.88 0.21 5.82
N LEU A 196 -22.72 0.27 5.15
CA LEU A 196 -21.41 0.53 5.76
C LEU A 196 -21.08 2.03 5.90
N ARG A 197 -21.92 2.91 5.33
CA ARG A 197 -21.80 4.37 5.48
C ARG A 197 -22.37 4.86 6.83
N GLY A 198 -21.86 6.00 7.27
CA GLY A 198 -22.33 6.70 8.46
C GLY A 198 -23.71 7.32 8.25
N ASP A 199 -24.41 7.58 9.36
CA ASP A 199 -25.61 8.41 9.33
C ASP A 199 -25.25 9.81 8.80
N PRO A 200 -25.84 10.27 7.68
CA PRO A 200 -25.52 11.58 7.10
C PRO A 200 -25.74 12.76 8.05
N ARG A 201 -26.60 12.59 9.07
CA ARG A 201 -26.87 13.60 10.09
C ARG A 201 -25.77 13.67 11.15
N LYS A 202 -25.01 12.59 11.34
CA LYS A 202 -23.99 12.45 12.38
C LYS A 202 -22.62 12.32 11.74
N LYS A 203 -22.04 13.46 11.39
CA LYS A 203 -20.70 13.54 10.80
C LYS A 203 -19.60 13.43 11.85
N LEU A 204 -18.42 12.99 11.41
CA LEU A 204 -17.21 13.06 12.22
C LEU A 204 -16.82 14.53 12.51
N PRO A 205 -16.19 14.83 13.65
CA PRO A 205 -15.67 16.16 13.94
C PRO A 205 -14.66 16.62 12.87
N GLU A 206 -14.74 17.89 12.48
CA GLU A 206 -13.88 18.45 11.41
C GLU A 206 -12.38 18.30 11.71
N ILE A 207 -12.00 18.42 12.98
CA ILE A 207 -10.60 18.26 13.43
C ILE A 207 -10.11 16.83 13.13
N SER A 208 -10.95 15.82 13.37
CA SER A 208 -10.62 14.42 13.08
C SER A 208 -10.50 14.16 11.57
N LEU A 209 -11.29 14.86 10.75
CA LEU A 209 -11.23 14.75 9.29
C LEU A 209 -9.92 15.31 8.72
N ARG A 210 -9.41 16.42 9.27
CA ARG A 210 -8.28 17.16 8.68
C ARG A 210 -6.90 16.81 9.24
N ARG A 211 -6.80 16.41 10.51
CA ARG A 211 -5.51 16.22 11.23
C ARG A 211 -4.87 14.84 11.04
N ASN A 212 -5.49 13.97 10.23
CA ASN A 212 -4.95 12.65 9.97
C ASN A 212 -3.71 12.72 9.07
N VAL A 213 -2.66 11.99 9.46
CA VAL A 213 -1.35 11.98 8.77
C VAL A 213 -1.35 11.15 7.49
N PHE A 214 -2.18 10.09 7.44
CA PHE A 214 -2.19 9.13 6.35
C PHE A 214 -3.29 9.45 5.32
N ILE A 215 -4.55 9.52 5.76
CA ILE A 215 -5.71 9.67 4.88
C ILE A 215 -6.65 10.72 5.44
N GLN A 216 -7.14 11.62 4.58
CA GLN A 216 -8.15 12.59 4.99
C GLN A 216 -9.49 11.89 5.27
N GLY A 217 -10.13 12.22 6.39
CA GLY A 217 -11.43 11.64 6.72
C GLY A 217 -12.51 12.06 5.72
N LYS A 218 -13.48 11.17 5.50
CA LYS A 218 -14.66 11.44 4.66
C LYS A 218 -15.91 11.69 5.50
N ASP A 219 -16.77 12.57 5.01
CA ASP A 219 -18.06 12.89 5.63
C ASP A 219 -19.03 11.70 5.64
N THR A 220 -18.85 10.74 4.73
CA THR A 220 -19.68 9.53 4.59
C THR A 220 -19.35 8.46 5.62
N TRP A 221 -18.30 8.62 6.42
CA TRP A 221 -17.86 7.60 7.37
C TRP A 221 -18.63 7.68 8.71
N PRO A 222 -18.92 6.53 9.35
CA PRO A 222 -19.65 6.50 10.62
C PRO A 222 -19.00 7.33 11.73
N ARG A 223 -19.78 8.11 12.49
CA ARG A 223 -19.28 8.78 13.70
C ARG A 223 -19.12 7.76 14.83
N ALA A 224 -17.91 7.18 14.94
CA ALA A 224 -17.54 6.26 16.01
C ALA A 224 -16.05 6.40 16.42
N THR A 225 -15.70 5.87 17.59
CA THR A 225 -14.33 5.78 18.08
C THR A 225 -13.59 4.60 17.42
N ALA A 226 -12.27 4.57 17.53
CA ALA A 226 -11.45 3.43 17.11
C ALA A 226 -11.46 2.27 18.13
N ALA A 227 -12.48 2.22 19.00
CA ALA A 227 -12.74 1.13 19.95
C ALA A 227 -11.56 0.66 20.83
N GLY A 228 -10.55 1.50 21.08
CA GLY A 228 -9.40 1.16 21.93
C GLY A 228 -8.09 0.90 21.18
N LEU A 229 -8.02 1.12 19.86
CA LEU A 229 -6.73 1.16 19.16
C LEU A 229 -5.98 2.44 19.53
N VAL A 230 -4.80 2.29 20.13
CA VAL A 230 -3.94 3.41 20.53
C VAL A 230 -2.51 3.18 20.07
N MET A 231 -1.71 4.25 20.04
CA MET A 231 -0.27 4.15 19.80
C MET A 231 0.50 4.52 21.05
N LYS A 232 1.48 3.68 21.42
CA LYS A 232 2.40 3.91 22.54
C LYS A 232 3.83 4.07 22.00
N GLU A 233 4.61 4.91 22.67
CA GLU A 233 6.05 5.00 22.45
C GLU A 233 6.72 3.89 23.28
N ILE A 234 7.49 3.03 22.62
CA ILE A 234 8.12 1.86 23.26
C ILE A 234 9.52 2.21 23.76
N ARG A 235 10.30 2.90 22.94
CA ARG A 235 11.70 3.19 23.23
C ARG A 235 12.24 4.35 22.41
N LYS A 236 13.04 5.21 23.03
CA LYS A 236 13.87 6.22 22.35
C LYS A 236 15.29 5.67 22.18
N GLY A 237 15.75 5.55 20.94
CA GLY A 237 17.14 5.23 20.63
C GLY A 237 18.05 6.43 20.85
N SER A 238 19.33 6.17 21.12
CA SER A 238 20.39 7.19 21.25
C SER A 238 20.56 8.02 19.99
N ASP A 239 20.27 7.44 18.83
CA ASP A 239 20.56 8.02 17.52
C ASP A 239 19.43 8.94 17.03
N GLY A 240 18.44 9.19 17.89
CA GLY A 240 17.25 9.98 17.58
C GLY A 240 16.12 9.19 16.93
N LEU A 241 16.34 7.91 16.62
CA LEU A 241 15.30 6.96 16.24
C LEU A 241 14.35 6.71 17.41
N THR A 242 13.06 6.52 17.13
CA THR A 242 12.06 6.23 18.16
C THR A 242 11.15 5.11 17.71
N GLU A 243 11.06 4.08 18.54
CA GLU A 243 10.21 2.92 18.33
C GLU A 243 8.84 3.18 18.93
N PHE A 244 7.80 2.97 18.11
CA PHE A 244 6.41 3.06 18.50
C PHE A 244 5.73 1.70 18.29
N ALA A 245 4.56 1.52 18.88
CA ALA A 245 3.71 0.38 18.60
C ALA A 245 2.24 0.78 18.66
N PHE A 246 1.43 0.19 17.78
CA PHE A 246 0.00 0.10 18.02
C PHE A 246 -0.27 -0.92 19.12
N VAL A 247 -1.23 -0.62 19.98
CA VAL A 247 -1.61 -1.46 21.12
C VAL A 247 -3.12 -1.56 21.14
N HIS A 248 -3.62 -2.77 21.36
CA HIS A 248 -5.03 -3.04 21.54
C HIS A 248 -5.37 -2.90 23.02
N GLU A 249 -6.12 -1.86 23.38
CA GLU A 249 -6.77 -1.82 24.70
C GLU A 249 -7.87 -2.89 24.77
N GLN A 250 -8.29 -3.27 25.99
CA GLN A 250 -9.20 -4.41 26.22
C GLN A 250 -10.44 -4.42 25.31
N THR A 251 -11.01 -3.25 25.05
CA THR A 251 -12.19 -3.11 24.19
C THR A 251 -11.92 -3.46 22.74
N TYR A 252 -10.72 -3.13 22.23
CA TYR A 252 -10.31 -3.48 20.88
C TYR A 252 -9.94 -4.96 20.81
N ASP A 253 -9.25 -5.46 21.82
CA ASP A 253 -8.85 -6.86 21.89
C ASP A 253 -10.05 -7.81 21.89
N ASN A 254 -11.12 -7.47 22.61
CA ASN A 254 -12.38 -8.21 22.57
C ASN A 254 -12.99 -8.25 21.16
N VAL A 255 -12.86 -7.17 20.38
CA VAL A 255 -13.31 -7.13 18.97
C VAL A 255 -12.39 -7.95 18.09
N GLN A 256 -11.09 -7.97 18.36
CA GLN A 256 -10.13 -8.82 17.68
C GLN A 256 -10.46 -10.31 17.88
N ILE A 257 -10.80 -10.72 19.11
CA ILE A 257 -11.25 -12.09 19.40
C ILE A 257 -12.54 -12.41 18.61
N MET A 258 -13.54 -11.51 18.62
CA MET A 258 -14.75 -11.68 17.80
C MET A 258 -14.45 -11.82 16.31
N PHE A 259 -13.52 -11.02 15.80
CA PHE A 259 -13.08 -11.10 14.41
C PHE A 259 -12.53 -12.49 14.10
N PHE A 260 -11.66 -13.03 14.95
CA PHE A 260 -11.12 -14.38 14.76
C PHE A 260 -12.21 -15.46 14.81
N SER A 261 -13.16 -15.36 15.73
CA SER A 261 -14.32 -16.28 15.73
C SER A 261 -15.12 -16.18 14.43
N CYS A 262 -15.30 -14.98 13.87
CA CYS A 262 -15.97 -14.82 12.57
C CYS A 262 -15.17 -15.43 11.41
N VAL A 263 -13.83 -15.28 11.41
CA VAL A 263 -12.95 -15.89 10.40
C VAL A 263 -13.05 -17.42 10.45
N GLN A 264 -13.03 -18.01 11.65
CA GLN A 264 -13.15 -19.47 11.82
C GLN A 264 -14.49 -20.03 11.33
N LEU A 265 -15.57 -19.23 11.42
CA LEU A 265 -16.88 -19.63 10.90
C LEU A 265 -16.96 -19.60 9.37
N GLY A 266 -16.08 -18.87 8.70
CA GLY A 266 -16.03 -18.79 7.24
C GLY A 266 -17.23 -18.08 6.60
N ASP A 267 -18.04 -17.33 7.36
CA ASP A 267 -19.19 -16.57 6.84
C ASP A 267 -18.84 -15.08 6.67
N PRO A 268 -18.76 -14.56 5.43
CA PRO A 268 -18.42 -13.17 5.18
C PRO A 268 -19.50 -12.19 5.65
N MET A 269 -20.76 -12.63 5.78
CA MET A 269 -21.84 -11.80 6.30
C MET A 269 -21.61 -11.47 7.78
N GLN A 270 -21.06 -12.40 8.55
CA GLN A 270 -20.70 -12.16 9.96
C GLN A 270 -19.62 -11.07 10.07
N MET A 271 -18.69 -11.02 9.11
CA MET A 271 -17.65 -9.98 9.05
C MET A 271 -18.26 -8.60 8.74
N VAL A 272 -19.19 -8.54 7.79
CA VAL A 272 -19.92 -7.30 7.46
C VAL A 272 -20.70 -6.80 8.68
N GLN A 273 -21.39 -7.68 9.39
CA GLN A 273 -22.15 -7.30 10.58
C GLN A 273 -21.23 -6.82 11.72
N LEU A 274 -20.10 -7.49 11.93
CA LEU A 274 -19.09 -7.03 12.89
C LEU A 274 -18.59 -5.63 12.51
N LEU A 275 -18.36 -5.38 11.21
CA LEU A 275 -17.94 -4.07 10.72
C LEU A 275 -19.02 -2.99 10.91
N MET A 276 -20.30 -3.30 10.70
CA MET A 276 -21.40 -2.36 10.96
C MET A 276 -21.45 -1.94 12.43
N ARG A 277 -21.03 -2.82 13.35
CA ARG A 277 -20.98 -2.54 14.79
C ARG A 277 -19.70 -1.80 15.20
N PHE A 278 -18.57 -2.19 14.64
CA PHE A 278 -17.24 -1.66 14.91
C PHE A 278 -16.60 -1.12 13.61
N PRO A 279 -17.06 0.04 13.10
CA PRO A 279 -16.75 0.53 11.75
C PRO A 279 -15.29 0.96 11.54
N TYR A 280 -14.49 0.93 12.60
CA TYR A 280 -13.07 1.29 12.60
C TYR A 280 -12.16 0.14 13.05
N HIS A 281 -12.67 -1.09 13.20
CA HIS A 281 -11.81 -2.25 13.49
C HIS A 281 -11.02 -2.63 12.22
N VAL A 282 -9.69 -2.56 12.30
CA VAL A 282 -8.79 -2.62 11.14
C VAL A 282 -8.83 -3.98 10.44
N SER A 283 -8.69 -5.09 11.17
CA SER A 283 -8.69 -6.43 10.54
C SER A 283 -10.00 -6.71 9.80
N THR A 284 -11.14 -6.29 10.36
CA THR A 284 -12.44 -6.44 9.70
C THR A 284 -12.55 -5.55 8.46
N LEU A 285 -12.07 -4.30 8.52
CA LEU A 285 -12.03 -3.41 7.37
C LEU A 285 -11.23 -4.01 6.21
N LEU A 286 -10.04 -4.55 6.49
CA LEU A 286 -9.17 -5.15 5.48
C LEU A 286 -9.77 -6.43 4.90
N GLN A 287 -10.36 -7.28 5.74
CA GLN A 287 -10.96 -8.53 5.25
C GLN A 287 -12.24 -8.28 4.44
N VAL A 288 -13.12 -7.37 4.88
CA VAL A 288 -14.31 -6.99 4.10
C VAL A 288 -13.89 -6.24 2.81
N SER A 289 -12.82 -5.45 2.85
CA SER A 289 -12.23 -4.87 1.64
C SER A 289 -11.79 -5.94 0.65
N LYS A 290 -11.23 -7.06 1.10
CA LYS A 290 -10.85 -8.19 0.22
C LYS A 290 -12.09 -8.84 -0.41
N VAL A 291 -13.15 -9.05 0.38
CA VAL A 291 -14.45 -9.53 -0.14
C VAL A 291 -14.98 -8.59 -1.23
N ALA A 292 -14.95 -7.27 -1.00
CA ALA A 292 -15.38 -6.29 -1.98
C ALA A 292 -14.54 -6.31 -3.28
N ILE A 293 -13.24 -6.60 -3.22
CA ILE A 293 -12.39 -6.79 -4.42
C ILE A 293 -12.87 -7.99 -5.24
N GLN A 294 -13.21 -9.09 -4.58
CA GLN A 294 -13.72 -10.30 -5.24
C GLN A 294 -15.07 -10.06 -5.92
N ASP A 295 -15.93 -9.27 -5.26
CA ASP A 295 -17.22 -8.82 -5.79
C ASP A 295 -17.10 -7.75 -6.88
N GLN A 296 -15.89 -7.45 -7.36
CA GLN A 296 -15.60 -6.39 -8.33
C GLN A 296 -16.02 -4.98 -7.89
N ASN A 297 -16.33 -4.77 -6.61
CA ASN A 297 -16.61 -3.45 -6.05
C ASN A 297 -15.32 -2.77 -5.56
N GLN A 298 -14.53 -2.30 -6.52
CA GLN A 298 -13.25 -1.62 -6.26
C GLN A 298 -13.41 -0.30 -5.48
N ALA A 299 -14.54 0.39 -5.66
CA ALA A 299 -14.82 1.65 -4.98
C ALA A 299 -15.00 1.42 -3.46
N LEU A 300 -15.83 0.44 -3.08
CA LEU A 300 -16.02 0.05 -1.69
C LEU A 300 -14.72 -0.46 -1.07
N ALA A 301 -13.98 -1.32 -1.79
CA ALA A 301 -12.69 -1.82 -1.31
C ALA A 301 -11.71 -0.66 -1.02
N ALA A 302 -11.60 0.30 -1.93
CA ALA A 302 -10.76 1.48 -1.73
C ALA A 302 -11.23 2.31 -0.53
N ASP A 303 -12.54 2.53 -0.35
CA ASP A 303 -13.07 3.26 0.80
C ASP A 303 -12.78 2.58 2.14
N LEU A 304 -12.92 1.25 2.21
CA LEU A 304 -12.64 0.47 3.42
C LEU A 304 -11.14 0.46 3.77
N CYS A 305 -10.27 0.34 2.76
CA CYS A 305 -8.82 0.44 2.93
C CYS A 305 -8.41 1.84 3.42
N GLU A 306 -8.95 2.91 2.81
CA GLU A 306 -8.74 4.28 3.25
C GLU A 306 -9.25 4.52 4.67
N ARG A 307 -10.37 3.90 5.05
CA ARG A 307 -10.90 3.95 6.42
C ARG A 307 -10.00 3.24 7.43
N ALA A 308 -9.36 2.13 7.06
CA ALA A 308 -8.39 1.43 7.91
C ALA A 308 -7.15 2.31 8.19
N LEU A 309 -6.57 2.90 7.13
CA LEU A 309 -5.47 3.85 7.26
C LEU A 309 -5.86 5.11 8.05
N PHE A 310 -7.09 5.58 7.88
CA PHE A 310 -7.62 6.65 8.71
C PHE A 310 -7.70 6.26 10.19
N THR A 311 -8.14 5.03 10.52
CA THR A 311 -8.12 4.54 11.90
C THR A 311 -6.71 4.60 12.49
N PHE A 312 -5.70 4.09 11.78
CA PHE A 312 -4.31 4.18 12.23
C PHE A 312 -3.88 5.63 12.45
N GLY A 313 -4.16 6.51 11.49
CA GLY A 313 -3.78 7.92 11.59
C GLY A 313 -4.46 8.65 12.77
N ARG A 314 -5.65 8.21 13.21
CA ARG A 314 -6.31 8.68 14.44
C ARG A 314 -5.62 8.19 15.70
N ALA A 315 -5.13 6.95 15.71
CA ALA A 315 -4.44 6.37 16.85
C ALA A 315 -3.03 6.96 17.06
N THR A 316 -2.42 7.56 16.03
CA THR A 316 -1.07 8.14 16.12
C THR A 316 -0.95 9.31 17.11
N THR A 317 0.20 9.39 17.78
CA THR A 317 0.58 10.50 18.68
C THR A 317 1.24 11.65 17.90
N SER A 318 1.36 12.84 18.51
CA SER A 318 2.11 13.96 17.94
C SER A 318 3.61 13.63 17.77
N ALA A 319 4.19 12.94 18.76
CA ALA A 319 5.59 12.51 18.73
C ALA A 319 5.87 11.57 17.54
N PHE A 320 4.97 10.60 17.29
CA PHE A 320 5.07 9.74 16.12
C PHE A 320 5.04 10.55 14.82
N ARG A 321 4.07 11.47 14.65
CA ARG A 321 3.95 12.28 13.42
C ARG A 321 5.22 13.08 13.15
N GLN A 322 5.79 13.71 14.18
CA GLN A 322 7.04 14.46 14.05
C GLN A 322 8.22 13.56 13.66
N LYS A 323 8.34 12.38 14.29
CA LYS A 323 9.40 11.42 13.96
C LYS A 323 9.24 10.79 12.58
N LEU A 324 8.00 10.58 12.14
CA LEU A 324 7.67 10.09 10.81
C LEU A 324 8.12 11.07 9.73
N GLU A 325 7.80 12.36 9.88
CA GLU A 325 8.24 13.41 8.94
C GLU A 325 9.77 13.48 8.83
N GLN A 326 10.47 13.17 9.92
CA GLN A 326 11.94 13.14 9.97
C GLN A 326 12.56 11.83 9.45
N GLY A 327 11.78 10.82 9.06
CA GLY A 327 12.29 9.50 8.69
C GLY A 327 12.79 8.65 9.87
N LYS A 328 12.47 9.03 11.11
CA LYS A 328 13.03 8.47 12.37
C LYS A 328 12.06 7.65 13.20
N ALA A 329 10.83 7.45 12.72
CA ALA A 329 9.87 6.56 13.36
C ALA A 329 10.15 5.10 12.96
N ARG A 330 10.10 4.18 13.93
CA ARG A 330 10.25 2.74 13.71
C ARG A 330 9.08 1.97 14.32
N LEU A 331 8.69 0.88 13.67
CA LEU A 331 7.72 -0.09 14.15
C LEU A 331 8.32 -1.51 14.07
N ASP A 332 8.17 -2.29 15.13
CA ASP A 332 8.59 -3.68 15.13
C ASP A 332 7.56 -4.56 14.41
N PHE A 333 8.01 -5.29 13.38
CA PHE A 333 7.16 -6.19 12.57
C PHE A 333 6.76 -7.47 13.34
N ARG A 334 7.45 -7.78 14.43
CA ARG A 334 7.14 -8.92 15.30
C ARG A 334 5.84 -8.72 16.09
N ARG A 335 5.32 -7.49 16.15
CA ARG A 335 4.03 -7.16 16.79
C ARG A 335 2.90 -7.27 15.76
N PRO A 336 1.93 -8.20 15.91
CA PRO A 336 0.83 -8.36 14.96
C PRO A 336 0.02 -7.07 14.73
N GLU A 337 -0.17 -6.25 15.76
CA GLU A 337 -0.88 -4.97 15.73
C GLU A 337 -0.24 -3.99 14.74
N ASN A 338 1.10 -4.01 14.64
CA ASN A 338 1.82 -3.17 13.69
C ASN A 338 1.71 -3.72 12.26
N ARG A 339 1.68 -5.04 12.06
CA ARG A 339 1.68 -5.68 10.74
C ARG A 339 0.53 -5.24 9.85
N GLU A 340 -0.63 -5.00 10.46
CA GLU A 340 -1.82 -4.52 9.79
C GLU A 340 -1.62 -3.16 9.09
N LEU A 341 -0.74 -2.29 9.59
CA LEU A 341 -0.40 -1.03 8.91
C LEU A 341 0.33 -1.28 7.59
N TRP A 342 1.26 -2.23 7.53
CA TRP A 342 1.93 -2.58 6.28
C TRP A 342 0.97 -3.20 5.28
N LEU A 343 0.05 -4.06 5.73
CA LEU A 343 -0.97 -4.62 4.85
C LEU A 343 -1.87 -3.53 4.27
N ALA A 344 -2.43 -2.67 5.14
CA ALA A 344 -3.27 -1.55 4.71
C ALA A 344 -2.52 -0.60 3.76
N GLY A 345 -1.27 -0.27 4.08
CA GLY A 345 -0.41 0.58 3.26
C GLY A 345 -0.07 -0.05 1.90
N TYR A 346 0.24 -1.35 1.87
CA TYR A 346 0.50 -2.10 0.65
C TYR A 346 -0.73 -2.10 -0.28
N THR A 347 -1.91 -2.43 0.26
CA THR A 347 -3.16 -2.44 -0.51
C THR A 347 -3.47 -1.05 -1.06
N TYR A 348 -3.28 0.00 -0.26
CA TYR A 348 -3.45 1.38 -0.70
C TYR A 348 -2.45 1.77 -1.78
N LEU A 349 -1.18 1.44 -1.61
CA LEU A 349 -0.12 1.65 -2.60
C LEU A 349 -0.46 1.01 -3.95
N LYS A 350 -0.94 -0.24 -3.97
CA LYS A 350 -1.41 -0.90 -5.20
C LYS A 350 -2.60 -0.16 -5.83
N SER A 351 -3.49 0.42 -5.03
CA SER A 351 -4.58 1.26 -5.55
C SER A 351 -4.06 2.56 -6.18
N LEU A 352 -3.02 3.18 -5.60
CA LEU A 352 -2.40 4.41 -6.12
C LEU A 352 -1.69 4.16 -7.45
N ILE A 353 -1.00 3.02 -7.58
CA ILE A 353 -0.37 2.61 -8.85
C ILE A 353 -1.40 2.49 -9.97
N ARG A 354 -2.56 1.87 -9.70
CA ARG A 354 -3.67 1.75 -10.67
C ARG A 354 -4.27 3.10 -11.05
N LYS A 355 -4.26 4.07 -10.14
CA LYS A 355 -4.71 5.46 -10.38
C LYS A 355 -3.68 6.33 -11.10
N GLY A 356 -2.46 5.83 -11.34
CA GLY A 356 -1.38 6.60 -11.95
C GLY A 356 -0.76 7.68 -11.04
N THR A 357 -1.08 7.69 -9.75
CA THR A 357 -0.53 8.64 -8.77
C THR A 357 0.82 8.13 -8.25
N TYR A 358 1.82 8.12 -9.12
CA TYR A 358 3.13 7.51 -8.85
C TYR A 358 3.95 8.28 -7.82
N ARG A 359 3.79 9.61 -7.72
CA ARG A 359 4.49 10.40 -6.70
C ARG A 359 3.98 10.06 -5.30
N THR A 360 2.68 9.97 -5.11
CA THR A 360 2.07 9.54 -3.86
C THR A 360 2.38 8.08 -3.57
N ALA A 361 2.32 7.19 -4.57
CA ALA A 361 2.69 5.78 -4.39
C ALA A 361 4.15 5.63 -3.93
N LEU A 362 5.08 6.40 -4.50
CA LEU A 362 6.48 6.40 -4.08
C LEU A 362 6.61 6.86 -2.63
N GLU A 363 5.91 7.91 -2.23
CA GLU A 363 5.95 8.42 -0.86
C GLU A 363 5.45 7.39 0.15
N TRP A 364 4.39 6.64 -0.19
CA TRP A 364 3.91 5.51 0.60
C TRP A 364 4.91 4.36 0.67
N ALA A 365 5.60 4.04 -0.42
CA ALA A 365 6.65 3.02 -0.43
C ALA A 365 7.80 3.40 0.50
N LYS A 366 8.26 4.66 0.44
CA LYS A 366 9.28 5.22 1.35
C LYS A 366 8.83 5.16 2.80
N LEU A 367 7.59 5.56 3.08
CA LEU A 367 7.00 5.52 4.42
C LEU A 367 7.09 4.11 4.98
N LEU A 368 6.56 3.11 4.26
CA LEU A 368 6.52 1.72 4.74
C LEU A 368 7.92 1.11 4.91
N PHE A 369 8.85 1.44 4.01
CA PHE A 369 10.26 1.06 4.12
C PHE A 369 10.93 1.70 5.35
N SER A 370 10.70 2.99 5.60
CA SER A 370 11.30 3.72 6.72
C SER A 370 10.88 3.22 8.11
N LEU A 371 9.70 2.59 8.21
CA LEU A 371 9.19 2.08 9.48
C LEU A 371 9.99 0.85 9.96
N ASN A 372 10.55 0.06 9.05
CA ASN A 372 11.38 -1.09 9.40
C ASN A 372 12.43 -1.36 8.30
N PRO A 373 13.73 -1.16 8.59
CA PRO A 373 14.82 -1.37 7.63
C PRO A 373 14.92 -2.80 7.07
N ASN A 374 14.38 -3.81 7.76
CA ASN A 374 14.30 -5.18 7.26
C ASN A 374 13.20 -5.34 6.19
N ASP A 375 12.51 -4.26 5.83
CA ASP A 375 11.53 -4.13 4.76
C ASP A 375 10.63 -5.37 4.60
N PRO A 376 9.85 -5.73 5.63
CA PRO A 376 9.14 -7.00 5.66
C PRO A 376 8.18 -7.18 4.47
N TYR A 377 7.66 -6.11 3.90
CA TYR A 377 6.73 -6.18 2.76
C TYR A 377 7.41 -6.00 1.39
N GLY A 378 8.73 -5.92 1.33
CA GLY A 378 9.46 -5.80 0.06
C GLY A 378 9.16 -4.48 -0.67
N MET A 379 9.05 -3.37 0.06
CA MET A 379 8.84 -2.04 -0.51
C MET A 379 9.93 -1.63 -1.49
N LYS A 380 11.17 -2.13 -1.33
CA LYS A 380 12.24 -1.87 -2.30
C LYS A 380 11.90 -2.31 -3.73
N TYR A 381 11.06 -3.34 -3.88
CA TYR A 381 10.52 -3.82 -5.16
C TYR A 381 9.55 -2.85 -5.85
N PHE A 382 8.97 -1.90 -5.09
CA PHE A 382 8.19 -0.81 -5.67
C PHE A 382 9.04 0.46 -5.85
N ILE A 383 9.92 0.77 -4.90
CA ILE A 383 10.65 2.05 -4.84
C ILE A 383 11.39 2.35 -6.15
N HIS A 384 12.16 1.39 -6.67
CA HIS A 384 13.00 1.62 -7.85
C HIS A 384 12.18 2.01 -9.09
N THR A 385 11.09 1.30 -9.39
CA THR A 385 10.26 1.60 -10.57
C THR A 385 9.37 2.81 -10.35
N LEU A 386 8.85 3.01 -9.13
CA LEU A 386 8.04 4.18 -8.80
C LEU A 386 8.85 5.46 -8.86
N ALA A 387 10.12 5.45 -8.45
CA ALA A 387 10.97 6.63 -8.52
C ALA A 387 11.20 7.08 -9.97
N ILE A 388 11.39 6.17 -10.92
CA ILE A 388 11.50 6.50 -12.35
C ILE A 388 10.19 7.09 -12.88
N ARG A 389 9.05 6.45 -12.57
CA ARG A 389 7.71 6.92 -13.01
C ARG A 389 7.34 8.29 -12.40
N ALA A 390 7.72 8.53 -11.15
CA ALA A 390 7.49 9.78 -10.44
C ALA A 390 8.50 10.90 -10.77
N ARG A 391 9.42 10.68 -11.73
CA ARG A 391 10.48 11.63 -12.09
C ARG A 391 11.40 12.02 -10.91
N GLN A 392 11.77 11.03 -10.10
CA GLN A 392 12.62 11.19 -8.91
C GLN A 392 13.93 10.42 -9.05
N ALA A 393 14.51 10.44 -10.25
CA ALA A 393 15.75 9.71 -10.54
C ALA A 393 16.94 10.12 -9.66
N GLN A 394 17.13 11.42 -9.40
CA GLN A 394 18.24 11.86 -8.53
C GLN A 394 18.14 11.26 -7.13
N TRP A 395 16.94 11.33 -6.53
CA TRP A 395 16.69 10.71 -5.22
C TRP A 395 16.94 9.21 -5.24
N LEU A 396 16.56 8.51 -6.32
CA LEU A 396 16.83 7.07 -6.45
C LEU A 396 18.33 6.77 -6.51
N ILE A 397 19.10 7.56 -7.27
CA ILE A 397 20.56 7.41 -7.34
C ILE A 397 21.17 7.58 -5.95
N ASP A 398 20.76 8.62 -5.23
CA ASP A 398 21.27 8.89 -3.89
C ASP A 398 20.90 7.76 -2.91
N PHE A 399 19.66 7.28 -2.98
CA PHE A 399 19.15 6.18 -2.15
C PHE A 399 19.86 4.84 -2.41
N MET A 400 20.10 4.46 -3.67
CA MET A 400 20.77 3.18 -3.98
C MET A 400 22.29 3.19 -3.73
N ASN A 401 22.86 4.36 -3.43
CA ASN A 401 24.24 4.51 -3.00
C ASN A 401 24.40 4.43 -1.47
N THR A 402 23.31 4.29 -0.71
CA THR A 402 23.37 4.14 0.74
C THR A 402 23.77 2.73 1.16
N HIS A 403 24.19 2.57 2.42
CA HIS A 403 24.67 1.27 2.92
C HIS A 403 23.64 0.15 2.85
N GLU A 404 22.34 0.48 2.87
CA GLU A 404 21.23 -0.45 2.70
C GLU A 404 21.27 -1.22 1.39
N PHE A 405 21.79 -0.61 0.31
CA PHE A 405 21.95 -1.24 -1.01
C PHE A 405 23.39 -1.68 -1.28
N VAL A 406 24.36 -1.25 -0.48
CA VAL A 406 25.78 -1.60 -0.67
C VAL A 406 26.12 -2.99 -0.08
N SER A 407 25.18 -3.64 0.62
CA SER A 407 25.32 -4.99 1.16
C SER A 407 25.47 -6.09 0.09
N ASP A 408 25.24 -5.77 -1.19
CA ASP A 408 25.28 -6.71 -2.34
C ASP A 408 24.40 -7.95 -2.11
N GLU A 409 23.23 -7.75 -1.49
CA GLU A 409 22.16 -8.74 -1.49
C GLU A 409 21.75 -9.07 -2.95
N THR A 410 21.27 -10.29 -3.17
CA THR A 410 20.92 -10.75 -4.52
C THR A 410 19.91 -9.82 -5.17
N ASP A 411 18.81 -9.51 -4.49
CA ASP A 411 17.80 -8.57 -4.98
C ASP A 411 18.37 -7.18 -5.30
N ASP A 412 19.20 -6.61 -4.43
CA ASP A 412 19.82 -5.30 -4.66
C ASP A 412 20.64 -5.26 -5.96
N THR A 413 21.31 -6.36 -6.29
CA THR A 413 22.06 -6.50 -7.55
C THR A 413 21.15 -6.37 -8.78
N TYR A 414 19.95 -6.95 -8.73
CA TYR A 414 18.94 -6.82 -9.79
C TYR A 414 18.29 -5.44 -9.78
N LEU A 415 17.89 -4.92 -8.61
CA LEU A 415 17.24 -3.62 -8.50
C LEU A 415 18.14 -2.48 -9.00
N LYS A 416 19.46 -2.55 -8.73
CA LYS A 416 20.48 -1.58 -9.17
C LYS A 416 20.52 -1.40 -10.69
N GLN A 417 20.03 -2.36 -11.48
CA GLN A 417 19.95 -2.20 -12.93
C GLN A 417 19.03 -1.05 -13.36
N THR A 418 18.09 -0.65 -12.49
CA THR A 418 17.22 0.52 -12.69
C THR A 418 17.99 1.83 -12.67
N LEU A 419 19.20 1.87 -12.10
CA LEU A 419 20.05 3.08 -12.07
C LEU A 419 20.45 3.54 -13.48
N VAL A 420 20.47 2.64 -14.46
CA VAL A 420 20.67 2.99 -15.87
C VAL A 420 19.60 4.00 -16.32
N LEU A 421 18.32 3.69 -16.05
CA LEU A 421 17.20 4.56 -16.38
C LEU A 421 17.21 5.84 -15.54
N ALA A 422 17.64 5.76 -14.27
CA ALA A 422 17.75 6.93 -13.41
C ALA A 422 18.77 7.93 -13.95
N LYS A 423 19.98 7.47 -14.28
CA LYS A 423 21.04 8.33 -14.86
C LYS A 423 20.62 8.93 -16.20
N LEU A 424 19.96 8.13 -17.04
CA LEU A 424 19.41 8.61 -18.31
C LEU A 424 18.36 9.72 -18.10
N GLN A 425 17.48 9.57 -17.10
CA GLN A 425 16.46 10.56 -16.77
C GLN A 425 17.06 11.86 -16.20
N VAL A 426 18.23 11.82 -15.54
CA VAL A 426 18.97 13.00 -15.07
C VAL A 426 19.78 13.67 -16.20
N GLY A 427 20.00 12.96 -17.32
CA GLY A 427 20.79 13.45 -18.46
C GLY A 427 22.26 12.98 -18.44
N ASP A 428 22.64 12.10 -17.52
CA ASP A 428 23.97 11.47 -17.48
C ASP A 428 24.00 10.24 -18.41
N THR A 429 24.12 10.47 -19.71
CA THR A 429 24.13 9.41 -20.73
C THR A 429 25.37 8.52 -20.62
N ASP A 430 26.52 9.11 -20.32
CA ASP A 430 27.80 8.39 -20.22
C ASP A 430 27.79 7.47 -19.00
N GLY A 431 27.35 7.98 -17.83
CA GLY A 431 27.22 7.17 -16.63
C GLY A 431 26.11 6.11 -16.73
N ALA A 432 25.04 6.38 -17.48
CA ALA A 432 24.01 5.39 -17.79
C ALA A 432 24.57 4.24 -18.65
N LYS A 433 25.36 4.57 -19.68
CA LYS A 433 26.00 3.58 -20.56
C LYS A 433 27.02 2.73 -19.80
N ILE A 434 27.86 3.35 -18.97
CA ILE A 434 28.81 2.63 -18.10
C ILE A 434 28.06 1.67 -17.16
N ALA A 435 26.97 2.14 -16.54
CA ALA A 435 26.16 1.30 -15.66
C ALA A 435 25.50 0.13 -16.41
N ALA A 436 25.01 0.36 -17.64
CA ALA A 436 24.40 -0.68 -18.46
C ALA A 436 25.43 -1.75 -18.87
N VAL A 437 26.64 -1.34 -19.27
CA VAL A 437 27.74 -2.27 -19.57
C VAL A 437 28.09 -3.12 -18.35
N ALA A 438 28.30 -2.48 -17.19
CA ALA A 438 28.58 -3.20 -15.94
C ALA A 438 27.45 -4.17 -15.57
N GLY A 439 26.20 -3.76 -15.80
CA GLY A 439 25.02 -4.59 -15.61
C GLY A 439 24.99 -5.82 -16.53
N MET A 440 25.26 -5.63 -17.82
CA MET A 440 25.32 -6.72 -18.81
C MET A 440 26.44 -7.71 -18.50
N GLU A 441 27.56 -7.24 -17.97
CA GLU A 441 28.67 -8.10 -17.56
C GLU A 441 28.36 -8.85 -16.24
N ARG A 442 27.61 -8.22 -15.32
CA ARG A 442 27.25 -8.81 -14.02
C ARG A 442 26.05 -9.76 -14.08
N LEU A 443 25.05 -9.45 -14.89
CA LEU A 443 23.77 -10.15 -15.03
C LEU A 443 23.39 -10.35 -16.51
N PRO A 444 24.21 -11.06 -17.32
CA PRO A 444 23.98 -11.17 -18.75
C PRO A 444 22.64 -11.86 -19.10
N TRP A 445 22.17 -12.80 -18.27
CA TRP A 445 20.87 -13.45 -18.42
C TRP A 445 19.69 -12.48 -18.25
N LEU A 446 19.80 -11.53 -17.33
CA LEU A 446 18.77 -10.51 -17.11
C LEU A 446 18.62 -9.61 -18.33
N TYR A 447 19.74 -9.13 -18.87
CA TYR A 447 19.71 -8.29 -20.06
C TYR A 447 19.23 -9.06 -21.28
N CYS A 448 19.63 -10.33 -21.45
CA CYS A 448 19.07 -11.19 -22.50
C CYS A 448 17.54 -11.30 -22.40
N ALA A 449 17.01 -11.57 -21.19
CA ALA A 449 15.57 -11.61 -20.93
C ALA A 449 14.90 -10.25 -21.15
N LEU A 450 15.58 -9.14 -20.82
CA LEU A 450 15.08 -7.78 -21.04
C LEU A 450 14.95 -7.45 -22.53
N PHE A 451 15.95 -7.79 -23.35
CA PHE A 451 15.86 -7.64 -24.82
C PHE A 451 14.66 -8.41 -25.38
N GLN A 452 14.49 -9.67 -24.95
CA GLN A 452 13.34 -10.50 -25.35
C GLN A 452 12.01 -9.88 -24.91
N ALA A 453 11.91 -9.42 -23.66
CA ALA A 453 10.70 -8.79 -23.13
C ALA A 453 10.33 -7.47 -23.83
N LEU A 454 11.32 -6.76 -24.39
CA LEU A 454 11.15 -5.54 -25.18
C LEU A 454 10.91 -5.81 -26.67
N ASN A 455 10.82 -7.09 -27.09
CA ASN A 455 10.73 -7.50 -28.50
C ASN A 455 11.90 -6.96 -29.37
N VAL A 456 13.10 -6.89 -28.79
CA VAL A 456 14.33 -6.48 -29.48
C VAL A 456 15.26 -7.69 -29.60
N GLU A 457 15.85 -7.90 -30.76
CA GLU A 457 16.80 -9.01 -30.97
C GLU A 457 18.02 -8.85 -30.05
N ALA A 458 18.29 -9.88 -29.25
CA ALA A 458 19.44 -9.91 -28.35
C ALA A 458 20.74 -9.93 -29.17
N PRO A 459 21.65 -8.95 -29.02
CA PRO A 459 22.85 -8.93 -29.84
C PRO A 459 23.82 -10.09 -29.52
N PRO A 460 24.77 -10.41 -30.42
CA PRO A 460 25.63 -11.59 -30.31
C PRO A 460 26.33 -11.83 -28.95
N PRO A 461 26.78 -10.81 -28.19
CA PRO A 461 27.37 -11.01 -26.86
C PRO A 461 26.43 -11.70 -25.86
N LEU A 462 25.12 -11.50 -26.00
CA LEU A 462 24.08 -12.02 -25.11
C LEU A 462 23.32 -13.23 -25.70
N TRP A 463 23.64 -13.65 -26.92
CA TRP A 463 22.90 -14.71 -27.60
C TRP A 463 23.03 -16.04 -26.85
N GLY A 464 21.88 -16.61 -26.49
CA GLY A 464 21.79 -17.91 -25.85
C GLY A 464 22.11 -17.90 -24.35
N VAL A 465 22.42 -16.73 -23.77
CA VAL A 465 22.57 -16.61 -22.32
C VAL A 465 21.20 -16.75 -21.66
N ARG A 466 21.09 -17.70 -20.73
CA ARG A 466 19.88 -17.95 -19.95
C ARG A 466 20.26 -18.13 -18.47
N PRO A 467 19.30 -17.91 -17.56
CA PRO A 467 19.47 -18.35 -16.18
C PRO A 467 19.79 -19.86 -16.14
N ASP A 468 20.82 -20.22 -15.39
CA ASP A 468 21.31 -21.59 -15.20
C ASP A 468 20.82 -22.22 -13.89
N THR A 469 20.34 -21.41 -12.94
CA THR A 469 19.72 -21.84 -11.68
C THR A 469 18.29 -21.35 -11.56
N ASN A 470 17.48 -22.04 -10.76
CA ASN A 470 16.09 -21.65 -10.49
C ASN A 470 16.03 -20.29 -9.78
N GLU A 471 17.01 -19.98 -8.93
CA GLU A 471 17.13 -18.71 -8.22
C GLU A 471 17.37 -17.57 -9.20
N ARG A 472 18.31 -17.73 -10.14
CA ARG A 472 18.55 -16.74 -11.21
C ARG A 472 17.32 -16.54 -12.09
N GLU A 473 16.60 -17.62 -12.40
CA GLU A 473 15.36 -17.54 -13.16
C GLU A 473 14.31 -16.72 -12.41
N PHE A 474 14.12 -17.01 -11.12
CA PHE A 474 13.19 -16.28 -10.27
C PHE A 474 13.51 -14.78 -10.20
N TRP A 475 14.76 -14.40 -9.88
CA TRP A 475 15.14 -12.99 -9.75
C TRP A 475 15.06 -12.23 -11.09
N THR A 476 15.39 -12.91 -12.19
CA THR A 476 15.22 -12.37 -13.54
C THR A 476 13.75 -12.08 -13.82
N ASN A 477 12.88 -13.05 -13.57
CA ASN A 477 11.44 -12.91 -13.80
C ASN A 477 10.84 -11.82 -12.90
N LEU A 478 11.28 -11.72 -11.64
CA LEU A 478 10.84 -10.69 -10.70
C LEU A 478 11.15 -9.28 -11.23
N TYR A 479 12.41 -9.04 -11.64
CA TYR A 479 12.80 -7.73 -12.16
C TYR A 479 12.06 -7.39 -13.45
N ILE A 480 11.95 -8.33 -14.40
CA ILE A 480 11.24 -8.10 -15.67
C ILE A 480 9.76 -7.80 -15.40
N HIS A 481 9.11 -8.54 -14.50
CA HIS A 481 7.72 -8.29 -14.10
C HIS A 481 7.52 -6.84 -13.62
N GLN A 482 8.46 -6.31 -12.85
CA GLN A 482 8.38 -4.96 -12.28
C GLN A 482 8.74 -3.86 -13.28
N ALA A 483 9.84 -4.06 -14.03
CA ALA A 483 10.54 -2.98 -14.71
C ALA A 483 10.34 -2.96 -16.23
N LYS A 484 9.81 -4.01 -16.87
CA LYS A 484 9.71 -4.06 -18.35
C LYS A 484 9.11 -2.79 -18.96
N ASP A 485 8.05 -2.25 -18.36
CA ASP A 485 7.33 -1.10 -18.92
C ASP A 485 8.14 0.19 -18.88
N ILE A 486 8.98 0.39 -17.86
CA ILE A 486 9.83 1.60 -17.76
C ILE A 486 11.03 1.55 -18.71
N TRP A 487 11.43 0.34 -19.14
CA TRP A 487 12.45 0.15 -20.18
C TRP A 487 11.91 0.30 -21.60
N ASN A 488 10.59 0.21 -21.78
CA ASN A 488 9.94 0.33 -23.08
C ASN A 488 9.83 1.79 -23.55
N ASN A 489 10.99 2.41 -23.81
CA ASN A 489 11.10 3.72 -24.41
C ASN A 489 12.31 3.78 -25.36
N THR A 490 12.26 4.66 -26.35
CA THR A 490 13.28 4.74 -27.41
C THR A 490 14.68 5.03 -26.87
N GLN A 491 14.80 5.99 -25.95
CA GLN A 491 16.09 6.38 -25.37
C GLN A 491 16.77 5.23 -24.63
N ALA A 492 16.02 4.46 -23.84
CA ALA A 492 16.53 3.31 -23.12
C ALA A 492 16.93 2.17 -24.06
N ILE A 493 16.10 1.88 -25.07
CA ILE A 493 16.39 0.84 -26.08
C ILE A 493 17.66 1.18 -26.88
N ASP A 494 17.81 2.44 -27.30
CA ASP A 494 18.99 2.88 -28.04
C ASP A 494 20.26 2.80 -27.18
N LEU A 495 20.17 3.22 -25.92
CA LEU A 495 21.27 3.07 -24.96
C LEU A 495 21.66 1.61 -24.73
N LEU A 496 20.69 0.70 -24.62
CA LEU A 496 20.95 -0.75 -24.53
C LEU A 496 21.69 -1.27 -25.76
N LYS A 497 21.22 -0.92 -26.97
CA LYS A 497 21.89 -1.33 -28.23
C LYS A 497 23.33 -0.81 -28.33
N GLU A 498 23.60 0.38 -27.79
CA GLU A 498 24.95 0.92 -27.73
C GLU A 498 25.83 0.25 -26.67
N ALA A 499 25.27 0.00 -25.47
CA ALA A 499 26.00 -0.60 -24.37
C ALA A 499 26.44 -2.04 -24.69
N VAL A 500 25.60 -2.84 -25.34
CA VAL A 500 25.96 -4.23 -25.70
C VAL A 500 27.19 -4.30 -26.62
N LYS A 501 27.44 -3.27 -27.45
CA LYS A 501 28.64 -3.22 -28.32
C LYS A 501 29.95 -3.12 -27.53
N MET A 502 29.88 -2.64 -26.29
CA MET A 502 31.03 -2.47 -25.40
C MET A 502 31.13 -3.58 -24.35
N ALA A 503 30.01 -4.22 -24.01
CA ALA A 503 29.95 -5.27 -23.01
C ALA A 503 30.76 -6.50 -23.42
N GLN A 504 31.53 -7.02 -22.47
CA GLN A 504 32.32 -8.23 -22.66
C GLN A 504 31.63 -9.45 -22.04
N LYS A 505 32.00 -10.65 -22.51
CA LYS A 505 31.56 -11.87 -21.83
C LYS A 505 32.28 -11.98 -20.48
N PRO A 506 31.60 -12.44 -19.41
CA PRO A 506 32.22 -12.59 -18.10
C PRO A 506 33.47 -13.47 -18.19
N SER A 507 34.62 -12.96 -17.75
CA SER A 507 35.88 -13.71 -17.74
C SER A 507 36.01 -14.64 -16.53
N GLN A 508 35.21 -14.42 -15.49
CA GLN A 508 35.20 -15.18 -14.24
C GLN A 508 33.79 -15.70 -13.95
N ALA A 509 33.72 -16.72 -13.10
CA ALA A 509 32.43 -17.22 -12.61
C ALA A 509 31.70 -16.11 -11.86
N LEU A 510 30.46 -15.84 -12.27
CA LEU A 510 29.62 -14.84 -11.63
C LEU A 510 29.09 -15.39 -10.30
N PRO A 511 28.98 -14.55 -9.25
CA PRO A 511 28.40 -14.94 -7.96
C PRO A 511 27.05 -15.64 -8.09
N GLU A 512 26.82 -16.59 -7.18
CA GLU A 512 25.56 -17.32 -7.07
C GLU A 512 24.46 -16.43 -6.47
N ASP A 513 23.22 -16.68 -6.89
CA ASP A 513 22.05 -15.97 -6.40
C ASP A 513 21.45 -16.72 -5.21
N MET A 514 21.12 -15.98 -4.15
CA MET A 514 20.51 -16.56 -2.96
C MET A 514 19.03 -16.89 -3.20
N PRO A 515 18.48 -17.92 -2.52
CA PRO A 515 17.06 -18.22 -2.60
C PRO A 515 16.21 -17.09 -2.02
N ALA A 516 14.94 -17.01 -2.47
CA ALA A 516 13.98 -16.04 -1.98
C ALA A 516 13.73 -16.18 -0.46
N ASP A 517 13.76 -15.05 0.24
CA ASP A 517 13.56 -14.98 1.69
C ASP A 517 12.08 -14.74 2.07
N ASN A 518 11.77 -14.65 3.37
CA ASN A 518 10.39 -14.41 3.86
C ASN A 518 9.80 -13.10 3.33
N ARG A 519 10.62 -12.04 3.16
CA ARG A 519 10.19 -10.75 2.58
C ARG A 519 9.71 -10.96 1.15
N THR A 520 10.54 -11.62 0.35
CA THR A 520 10.28 -11.88 -1.07
C THR A 520 9.10 -12.80 -1.25
N ALA A 521 9.02 -13.88 -0.47
CA ALA A 521 7.85 -14.77 -0.47
C ALA A 521 6.55 -14.03 -0.12
N ARG A 522 6.58 -13.10 0.85
CA ARG A 522 5.40 -12.30 1.24
C ARG A 522 4.98 -11.35 0.13
N TRP A 523 5.94 -10.66 -0.48
CA TRP A 523 5.67 -9.79 -1.62
C TRP A 523 5.07 -10.59 -2.78
N THR A 524 5.66 -11.73 -3.14
CA THR A 524 5.18 -12.59 -4.24
C THR A 524 3.79 -13.17 -3.94
N TRP A 525 3.52 -13.55 -2.69
CA TRP A 525 2.20 -14.01 -2.24
C TRP A 525 1.14 -12.91 -2.37
N LEU A 526 1.49 -11.67 -2.04
CA LEU A 526 0.60 -10.52 -2.16
C LEU A 526 0.40 -10.04 -3.60
N GLU A 527 1.41 -10.21 -4.46
CA GLU A 527 1.32 -9.89 -5.88
C GLU A 527 0.51 -10.93 -6.66
N ASP A 528 0.39 -12.15 -6.12
CA ASP A 528 -0.42 -13.25 -6.64
C ASP A 528 -0.14 -13.55 -8.13
N THR A 529 1.14 -13.50 -8.51
CA THR A 529 1.59 -13.76 -9.89
C THR A 529 2.04 -15.22 -10.02
N PRO A 530 1.34 -16.08 -10.80
CA PRO A 530 1.62 -17.51 -10.83
C PRO A 530 3.07 -17.88 -11.20
N SER A 531 3.67 -17.17 -12.15
CA SER A 531 5.06 -17.42 -12.59
C SER A 531 6.10 -17.07 -11.54
N LEU A 532 5.80 -16.12 -10.65
CA LEU A 532 6.69 -15.77 -9.54
C LEU A 532 6.45 -16.71 -8.35
N LEU A 533 5.20 -17.08 -8.09
CA LEU A 533 4.83 -18.04 -7.04
C LEU A 533 5.50 -19.41 -7.22
N SER A 534 5.65 -19.87 -8.48
CA SER A 534 6.35 -21.14 -8.76
C SER A 534 7.83 -21.13 -8.38
N GLY A 535 8.46 -19.95 -8.31
CA GLY A 535 9.86 -19.80 -7.89
C GLY A 535 10.06 -19.72 -6.37
N ILE A 536 8.98 -19.66 -5.58
CA ILE A 536 9.06 -19.64 -4.11
C ILE A 536 8.97 -21.08 -3.57
N PRO A 537 9.84 -21.48 -2.63
CA PRO A 537 9.73 -22.79 -1.98
C PRO A 537 8.35 -23.04 -1.38
N ARG A 538 7.69 -24.15 -1.78
CA ARG A 538 6.34 -24.50 -1.31
C ARG A 538 6.21 -24.57 0.21
N ALA A 539 7.25 -25.00 0.90
CA ALA A 539 7.28 -25.07 2.37
C ALA A 539 7.13 -23.69 3.03
N MET A 540 7.57 -22.60 2.38
CA MET A 540 7.39 -21.25 2.90
C MET A 540 5.93 -20.79 2.76
N LEU A 541 5.31 -21.06 1.61
CA LEU A 541 3.93 -20.66 1.33
C LEU A 541 2.90 -21.48 2.13
N ALA A 542 3.23 -22.74 2.44
CA ALA A 542 2.40 -23.66 3.21
C ALA A 542 2.54 -23.49 4.74
N ARG A 543 3.37 -22.55 5.22
CA ARG A 543 3.53 -22.32 6.67
C ARG A 543 2.22 -21.81 7.27
N GLU A 544 1.82 -22.37 8.40
CA GLU A 544 0.67 -21.88 9.17
C GLU A 544 1.13 -21.17 10.47
N PRO A 545 0.42 -20.11 10.91
CA PRO A 545 -0.70 -19.47 10.24
C PRO A 545 -0.24 -18.63 9.03
N ASN A 546 -1.03 -18.62 7.96
CA ASN A 546 -0.84 -17.73 6.81
C ASN A 546 -2.21 -17.27 6.30
N TYR A 547 -2.68 -16.15 6.87
CA TYR A 547 -3.99 -15.61 6.57
C TYR A 547 -3.90 -14.41 5.64
N ALA A 548 -4.99 -14.12 4.93
CA ALA A 548 -5.05 -12.94 4.05
C ALA A 548 -4.92 -11.60 4.78
N PHE A 549 -5.35 -11.53 6.04
CA PHE A 549 -5.22 -10.34 6.88
C PHE A 549 -3.86 -10.27 7.60
N ASP A 550 -3.03 -11.32 7.53
CA ASP A 550 -1.68 -11.35 8.09
C ASP A 550 -0.81 -12.37 7.31
N PRO A 551 -0.30 -12.00 6.13
CA PRO A 551 0.37 -12.92 5.22
C PRO A 551 1.80 -13.25 5.65
N LEU A 552 2.13 -14.54 5.65
CA LEU A 552 3.42 -15.12 6.03
C LEU A 552 4.01 -14.49 7.31
N PRO A 553 3.30 -14.45 8.43
CA PRO A 553 3.78 -13.81 9.65
C PRO A 553 5.00 -14.56 10.23
N PRO A 554 5.84 -13.92 11.06
CA PRO A 554 6.94 -14.60 11.76
C PRO A 554 6.46 -15.82 12.56
N PRO A 555 7.34 -16.80 12.83
CA PRO A 555 7.07 -17.91 13.75
C PRO A 555 6.56 -17.44 15.12
N LYS A 556 5.80 -18.27 15.82
CA LYS A 556 5.14 -17.92 17.09
C LYS A 556 6.13 -17.36 18.11
N GLU A 557 7.30 -17.97 18.18
CA GLU A 557 8.37 -17.68 19.14
C GLU A 557 9.04 -16.31 18.87
N GLU A 558 8.98 -15.83 17.63
CA GLU A 558 9.50 -14.53 17.23
C GLU A 558 8.50 -13.40 17.44
N ASN A 559 7.21 -13.71 17.62
CA ASN A 559 6.18 -12.70 17.78
C ASN A 559 6.21 -12.06 19.18
N ILE A 560 5.87 -10.77 19.23
CA ILE A 560 5.65 -10.03 20.47
C ILE A 560 4.15 -9.80 20.62
N PHE A 561 3.49 -10.66 21.39
CA PHE A 561 2.06 -10.56 21.65
C PHE A 561 1.78 -9.61 22.82
N THR A 562 0.88 -8.63 22.63
CA THR A 562 0.49 -7.71 23.71
C THR A 562 -0.89 -7.95 24.28
N SER A 563 -1.71 -8.74 23.60
CA SER A 563 -3.10 -9.02 23.99
C SER A 563 -3.51 -10.43 23.59
N GLN A 564 -4.71 -10.88 24.01
CA GLN A 564 -5.18 -12.23 23.74
C GLN A 564 -5.62 -12.38 22.28
N GLY A 565 -6.33 -11.40 21.74
CA GLY A 565 -6.86 -11.40 20.38
C GLY A 565 -5.79 -11.61 19.32
N VAL A 566 -4.61 -11.00 19.48
CA VAL A 566 -3.49 -11.15 18.53
C VAL A 566 -2.81 -12.52 18.57
N GLN A 567 -3.05 -13.33 19.62
CA GLN A 567 -2.51 -14.69 19.73
C GLN A 567 -3.40 -15.73 19.05
N MET A 568 -4.66 -15.38 18.75
CA MET A 568 -5.66 -16.31 18.21
C MET A 568 -5.20 -17.08 16.95
N PRO A 569 -4.48 -16.48 15.97
CA PRO A 569 -3.97 -17.23 14.81
C PRO A 569 -3.05 -18.40 15.17
N TRP A 570 -2.32 -18.31 16.29
CA TRP A 570 -1.31 -19.29 16.71
C TRP A 570 -1.82 -20.32 17.72
N ARG A 571 -3.13 -20.36 17.97
CA ARG A 571 -3.75 -21.33 18.88
C ARG A 571 -4.23 -22.61 18.19
N GLN A 572 -4.27 -22.64 16.85
CA GLN A 572 -4.94 -23.71 16.11
C GLN A 572 -4.17 -25.04 15.95
N GLY A 573 -3.08 -25.29 16.69
CA GLY A 573 -2.18 -26.43 16.40
C GLY A 573 -1.54 -27.18 17.57
N GLY A 574 -2.05 -27.12 18.82
CA GLY A 574 -1.40 -27.85 19.93
C GLY A 574 -2.28 -28.15 21.15
N GLU A 575 -2.45 -29.44 21.41
CA GLU A 575 -2.67 -30.12 22.71
C GLU A 575 -3.94 -29.91 23.55
N HIS A 576 -4.91 -29.08 23.17
CA HIS A 576 -6.22 -29.11 23.84
C HIS A 576 -7.42 -29.00 22.90
N GLY A 577 -7.88 -30.17 22.45
CA GLY A 577 -9.30 -30.52 22.39
C GLY A 577 -10.15 -29.88 21.30
N GLU A 578 -10.90 -30.74 20.62
CA GLU A 578 -12.11 -30.44 19.86
C GLU A 578 -13.24 -29.77 20.71
N ASP A 579 -12.94 -29.34 21.94
CA ASP A 579 -13.82 -28.64 22.90
C ASP A 579 -13.46 -27.15 23.13
N GLY A 580 -12.52 -26.58 22.37
CA GLY A 580 -11.85 -25.31 22.70
C GLY A 580 -12.46 -23.98 22.21
N MET A 581 -13.78 -23.85 21.98
CA MET A 581 -14.38 -22.50 21.91
C MET A 581 -14.51 -21.99 23.34
N PHE A 582 -13.77 -20.94 23.72
CA PHE A 582 -13.88 -20.38 25.08
C PHE A 582 -15.35 -20.04 25.36
N ALA A 583 -15.81 -20.25 26.61
CA ALA A 583 -17.18 -19.90 27.00
C ALA A 583 -17.54 -18.45 26.62
N GLN A 584 -16.54 -17.57 26.59
CA GLN A 584 -16.60 -16.19 26.15
C GLN A 584 -16.84 -16.03 24.65
N GLU A 585 -16.12 -16.74 23.79
CA GLU A 585 -16.36 -16.77 22.33
C GLU A 585 -17.75 -17.31 22.01
N ARG A 586 -18.15 -18.38 22.70
CA ARG A 586 -19.46 -19.01 22.54
C ARG A 586 -20.59 -18.11 23.04
N ALA A 587 -20.41 -17.44 24.19
CA ALA A 587 -21.36 -16.49 24.74
C ALA A 587 -21.50 -15.25 23.84
N LEU A 588 -20.39 -14.79 23.25
CA LEU A 588 -20.35 -13.62 22.38
C LEU A 588 -20.97 -13.91 21.01
N MET A 589 -20.72 -15.09 20.46
CA MET A 589 -21.43 -15.58 19.27
C MET A 589 -22.94 -15.74 19.53
N ASN A 590 -23.32 -16.28 20.68
CA ASN A 590 -24.72 -16.37 21.08
C ASN A 590 -25.35 -14.99 21.30
N LEU A 591 -24.58 -14.00 21.78
CA LEU A 591 -25.03 -12.62 21.91
C LEU A 591 -25.25 -11.96 20.55
N LEU A 592 -24.32 -12.12 19.60
CA LEU A 592 -24.47 -11.66 18.23
C LEU A 592 -25.71 -12.30 17.59
N ARG A 593 -25.87 -13.62 17.70
CA ARG A 593 -27.01 -14.36 17.16
C ARG A 593 -28.35 -13.90 17.76
N ARG A 594 -28.43 -13.74 19.08
CA ARG A 594 -29.64 -13.23 19.76
C ARG A 594 -29.97 -11.79 19.36
N GLN A 595 -28.97 -10.95 19.08
CA GLN A 595 -29.21 -9.60 18.56
C GLN A 595 -29.68 -9.62 17.10
N GLN A 596 -29.16 -10.52 16.26
CA GLN A 596 -29.66 -10.74 14.90
C GLN A 596 -31.12 -11.18 14.92
N GLU A 597 -31.47 -12.16 15.76
CA GLU A 597 -32.84 -12.63 15.96
C GLU A 597 -33.76 -11.49 16.42
N ARG A 598 -33.31 -10.60 17.31
CA ARG A 598 -34.07 -9.42 17.75
C ARG A 598 -34.20 -8.33 16.68
N ALA A 599 -33.17 -8.10 15.88
CA ALA A 599 -33.21 -7.14 14.78
C ALA A 599 -34.14 -7.63 13.65
N ALA A 600 -34.06 -8.92 13.32
CA ALA A 600 -34.96 -9.58 12.38
C ALA A 600 -36.41 -9.60 12.88
N ALA A 601 -36.64 -9.86 14.18
CA ALA A 601 -37.98 -9.82 14.78
C ALA A 601 -38.59 -8.40 14.80
N ARG A 602 -37.76 -7.35 14.94
CA ARG A 602 -38.20 -5.96 14.80
C ARG A 602 -38.49 -5.57 13.34
N GLY A 603 -37.78 -6.14 12.37
CA GLY A 603 -38.02 -5.92 10.94
C GLY A 603 -39.21 -6.71 10.37
N GLY A 604 -39.56 -7.86 10.97
CA GLY A 604 -40.69 -8.72 10.55
C GLY A 604 -42.03 -8.40 11.21
N GLY A 605 -42.05 -7.48 12.19
CA GLY A 605 -43.21 -7.19 13.05
C GLY A 605 -44.01 -5.93 12.69
N ALA A 606 -43.87 -5.37 11.48
CA ALA A 606 -44.71 -4.26 11.03
C ALA A 606 -46.05 -4.79 10.47
N GLY A 607 -46.86 -5.38 11.35
CA GLY A 607 -48.12 -6.01 10.94
C GLY A 607 -48.96 -6.53 12.10
N ALA A 608 -49.17 -5.74 13.15
CA ALA A 608 -50.38 -5.70 13.99
C ALA A 608 -50.08 -5.14 15.38
N GLY A 609 -50.89 -4.19 15.84
CA GLY A 609 -51.06 -3.90 17.27
C GLY A 609 -50.46 -2.57 17.73
N ALA A 610 -51.25 -1.50 17.59
CA ALA A 610 -51.06 -0.27 18.35
C ALA A 610 -51.40 -0.51 19.83
N GLY A 611 -50.57 0.03 20.75
CA GLY A 611 -50.96 0.20 22.16
C GLY A 611 -49.84 0.03 23.17
N GLY A 612 -49.23 1.16 23.58
CA GLY A 612 -48.76 1.38 24.95
C GLY A 612 -47.56 0.59 25.45
N ALA A 613 -46.37 1.18 25.36
CA ALA A 613 -45.35 1.11 26.42
C ALA A 613 -44.32 2.22 26.15
N ALA A 614 -44.47 3.32 26.89
CA ALA A 614 -43.45 4.34 27.03
C ALA A 614 -42.39 3.88 28.05
N ASP A 615 -41.20 4.43 27.86
CA ASP A 615 -40.09 4.51 28.81
C ASP A 615 -39.06 3.36 28.83
N MET A 616 -38.00 3.54 28.03
CA MET A 616 -36.60 3.25 28.41
C MET A 616 -35.67 3.75 27.30
N GLY A 617 -35.30 5.03 27.38
CA GLY A 617 -34.56 5.74 26.33
C GLY A 617 -33.38 6.55 26.86
N ALA A 618 -32.43 5.90 27.54
CA ALA A 618 -31.11 6.47 27.81
C ALA A 618 -30.07 5.36 28.07
N MET A 619 -29.74 4.57 27.04
CA MET A 619 -28.62 3.60 27.13
C MET A 619 -27.97 3.39 25.75
N GLY A 620 -27.70 4.49 25.04
CA GLY A 620 -26.94 4.46 23.80
C GLY A 620 -25.43 4.43 24.09
N GLY A 621 -24.78 3.30 23.82
CA GLY A 621 -23.32 3.17 23.87
C GLY A 621 -22.81 2.50 25.15
N ALA A 622 -23.07 3.08 26.32
CA ALA A 622 -22.56 2.56 27.59
C ALA A 622 -23.25 1.26 28.04
N GLY A 623 -24.56 1.09 27.80
CA GLY A 623 -25.31 -0.07 28.29
C GLY A 623 -24.98 -1.39 27.58
N ALA A 624 -24.68 -1.34 26.29
CA ALA A 624 -24.20 -2.51 25.56
C ALA A 624 -22.76 -2.88 25.94
N MET A 625 -21.98 -1.90 26.41
CA MET A 625 -20.60 -2.07 26.87
C MET A 625 -20.55 -2.57 28.32
N GLY A 626 -21.44 -2.10 29.19
CA GLY A 626 -21.64 -2.60 30.56
C GLY A 626 -22.24 -4.01 30.59
N ALA A 627 -23.16 -4.33 29.67
CA ALA A 627 -23.64 -5.71 29.48
C ALA A 627 -22.57 -6.64 28.89
N MET A 628 -21.56 -6.09 28.21
CA MET A 628 -20.39 -6.83 27.73
C MET A 628 -19.40 -7.03 28.88
N MET A 629 -19.06 -5.99 29.66
CA MET A 629 -18.19 -6.09 30.85
C MET A 629 -18.73 -7.06 31.92
N GLY A 630 -20.05 -7.11 32.15
CA GLY A 630 -20.66 -8.05 33.09
C GLY A 630 -20.59 -9.54 32.70
N ALA A 631 -19.98 -9.87 31.57
CA ALA A 631 -19.71 -11.24 31.12
C ALA A 631 -18.22 -11.65 31.25
N PHE A 632 -17.38 -10.81 31.84
CA PHE A 632 -15.95 -11.06 32.10
C PHE A 632 -15.76 -11.12 33.63
N PRO A 633 -15.19 -12.20 34.20
CA PRO A 633 -14.75 -12.17 35.60
C PRO A 633 -13.65 -11.11 35.77
N GLU A 634 -13.81 -10.22 36.75
CA GLU A 634 -12.78 -9.27 37.17
C GLU A 634 -11.73 -10.03 37.98
N ASP A 635 -10.47 -10.05 37.51
CA ASP A 635 -9.33 -10.39 38.36
C ASP A 635 -8.86 -9.09 39.01
N ASP A 636 -9.04 -9.01 40.34
CA ASP A 636 -8.65 -7.88 41.18
C ASP A 636 -7.11 -7.82 41.32
N GLU A 637 -6.46 -6.85 40.67
CA GLU A 637 -5.17 -6.32 41.14
C GLU A 637 -5.19 -4.78 41.14
N GLU A 638 -5.07 -4.20 42.33
CA GLU A 638 -4.91 -2.77 42.59
C GLU A 638 -3.54 -2.25 42.12
N GLY A 639 -3.49 -1.06 41.51
CA GLY A 639 -2.23 -0.39 41.18
C GLY A 639 -2.37 0.97 40.48
N ASP A 640 -2.60 2.00 41.28
CA ASP A 640 -2.19 3.43 41.19
C ASP A 640 -2.10 4.22 39.85
N ASP A 641 -2.92 5.27 39.84
CA ASP A 641 -2.65 6.68 39.49
C ASP A 641 -1.65 7.03 38.37
N PHE A 642 -2.19 7.50 37.23
CA PHE A 642 -1.54 8.54 36.43
C PHE A 642 -2.60 9.44 35.76
N GLY A 643 -2.62 10.70 36.19
CA GLY A 643 -3.68 11.67 35.96
C GLY A 643 -3.75 12.35 34.58
N ASP A 644 -4.95 12.89 34.37
CA ASP A 644 -5.33 14.13 33.70
C ASP A 644 -4.45 14.67 32.56
N ALA A 645 -5.05 14.67 31.36
CA ALA A 645 -5.26 15.91 30.61
C ALA A 645 -6.18 15.62 29.42
N TRP A 646 -7.40 16.16 29.44
CA TRP A 646 -8.04 16.92 28.35
C TRP A 646 -9.52 17.13 28.71
N GLU A 647 -9.76 18.03 29.68
CA GLU A 647 -11.05 18.67 29.88
C GLU A 647 -11.31 19.70 28.77
N GLY A 648 -12.48 19.58 28.15
CA GLY A 648 -13.03 20.54 27.21
C GLY A 648 -14.54 20.45 27.23
N ALA A 649 -15.12 21.15 28.20
CA ALA A 649 -16.55 21.25 28.49
C ALA A 649 -17.42 21.57 27.26
N PHE A 650 -18.58 20.93 27.16
CA PHE A 650 -19.74 21.49 26.46
C PHE A 650 -21.01 21.31 27.30
N SER A 651 -21.60 22.47 27.58
CA SER A 651 -22.86 22.78 28.24
C SER A 651 -24.09 22.15 27.57
N ASP A 652 -25.11 21.91 28.40
CA ASP A 652 -26.53 21.67 28.08
C ASP A 652 -27.08 22.54 26.95
N GLY A 653 -28.04 21.98 26.19
CA GLY A 653 -28.94 22.73 25.32
C GLY A 653 -29.64 21.90 24.23
N ASP A 654 -30.89 21.55 24.53
CA ASP A 654 -32.05 21.38 23.63
C ASP A 654 -32.27 20.08 22.84
N ASP A 655 -33.38 19.44 23.24
CA ASP A 655 -34.20 18.40 22.63
C ASP A 655 -34.97 18.94 21.41
N ASP A 656 -35.04 18.15 20.33
CA ASP A 656 -36.09 18.21 19.31
C ASP A 656 -36.01 16.91 18.47
N GLY A 657 -37.11 16.15 18.47
CA GLY A 657 -37.22 14.81 17.91
C GLY A 657 -37.21 14.72 16.38
N LEU A 658 -37.07 13.48 15.87
CA LEU A 658 -37.77 12.91 14.69
C LEU A 658 -37.23 11.51 14.31
N GLU A 659 -38.14 10.53 14.42
CA GLU A 659 -38.38 9.32 13.61
C GLU A 659 -37.18 8.52 13.07
N GLY A 660 -37.08 7.27 13.54
CA GLY A 660 -36.11 6.27 13.11
C GLY A 660 -36.66 5.34 12.04
N ASP A 661 -35.82 4.98 11.07
CA ASP A 661 -36.09 3.98 10.05
C ASP A 661 -35.15 2.78 10.21
N GLY A 662 -35.72 1.59 10.06
CA GLY A 662 -35.13 0.30 10.41
C GLY A 662 -34.15 -0.20 9.34
N ARG A 663 -32.97 -0.68 9.77
CA ARG A 663 -31.99 -1.32 8.90
C ARG A 663 -32.39 -2.79 8.66
N GLN A 664 -32.49 -3.20 7.39
CA GLN A 664 -32.84 -4.56 6.97
C GLN A 664 -31.63 -5.25 6.29
N LEU A 665 -31.50 -6.57 6.50
CA LEU A 665 -30.35 -7.39 6.13
C LEU A 665 -30.42 -7.96 4.70
N PRO A 666 -29.28 -8.30 4.07
CA PRO A 666 -29.25 -8.75 2.68
C PRO A 666 -29.58 -10.25 2.42
N SER A 667 -30.11 -10.55 1.21
CA SER A 667 -30.68 -11.85 0.80
C SER A 667 -29.70 -12.96 0.37
N ALA A 668 -30.15 -14.21 0.60
CA ALA A 668 -29.41 -15.48 0.52
C ALA A 668 -28.81 -15.91 -0.85
N GLY A 669 -29.23 -15.35 -1.98
CA GLY A 669 -28.73 -15.78 -3.31
C GLY A 669 -27.26 -15.42 -3.58
N VAL A 670 -26.76 -14.38 -2.93
CA VAL A 670 -25.34 -13.94 -2.99
C VAL A 670 -24.49 -14.77 -2.00
N VAL A 671 -25.11 -15.25 -0.93
CA VAL A 671 -24.49 -15.97 0.19
C VAL A 671 -24.08 -17.40 -0.19
N GLN A 672 -24.85 -18.09 -1.04
CA GLN A 672 -24.51 -19.46 -1.47
C GLN A 672 -23.22 -19.50 -2.34
N ARG A 673 -22.98 -18.46 -3.15
CA ARG A 673 -21.75 -18.35 -3.98
C ARG A 673 -20.53 -17.92 -3.16
N LEU A 674 -20.74 -17.16 -2.08
CA LEU A 674 -19.71 -16.77 -1.11
C LEU A 674 -19.27 -17.94 -0.22
N ALA A 675 -20.21 -18.84 0.12
CA ALA A 675 -19.93 -20.04 0.93
C ALA A 675 -19.07 -21.07 0.18
N ASP A 676 -19.37 -21.34 -1.10
CA ASP A 676 -18.59 -22.27 -1.92
C ASP A 676 -17.17 -21.74 -2.23
N MET A 677 -16.97 -20.42 -2.15
CA MET A 677 -15.69 -19.76 -2.47
C MET A 677 -14.77 -19.58 -1.25
N LEU A 678 -15.30 -19.42 -0.04
CA LEU A 678 -14.51 -19.35 1.20
C LEU A 678 -14.01 -20.71 1.68
N ALA A 679 -14.66 -21.80 1.28
CA ALA A 679 -14.15 -23.15 1.48
C ALA A 679 -12.78 -23.39 0.81
N SER A 680 -12.44 -22.58 -0.21
CA SER A 680 -11.12 -22.61 -0.87
C SER A 680 -10.02 -21.83 -0.11
N MET A 681 -10.36 -21.14 0.99
CA MET A 681 -9.45 -20.28 1.78
C MET A 681 -9.05 -20.87 3.14
N ILE A 682 -9.39 -22.12 3.41
CA ILE A 682 -8.83 -22.93 4.48
C ILE A 682 -7.73 -23.81 3.83
N PRO A 683 -6.49 -23.88 4.36
CA PRO A 683 -5.42 -24.62 3.69
C PRO A 683 -5.77 -26.11 3.51
N GLY A 684 -5.64 -26.64 2.28
CA GLY A 684 -5.63 -28.10 2.03
C GLY A 684 -6.38 -28.66 0.80
N GLY A 685 -7.15 -27.88 0.05
CA GLY A 685 -7.95 -28.43 -1.07
C GLY A 685 -7.34 -28.22 -2.46
N TRP A 686 -6.54 -29.17 -2.96
CA TRP A 686 -6.40 -29.34 -4.41
C TRP A 686 -7.71 -29.97 -4.93
N PRO A 687 -8.23 -29.58 -6.11
CA PRO A 687 -9.51 -30.10 -6.59
C PRO A 687 -9.37 -31.60 -6.86
N ALA A 688 -10.12 -32.40 -6.12
CA ALA A 688 -10.33 -33.81 -6.46
C ALA A 688 -11.18 -33.86 -7.74
N GLU A 689 -10.72 -34.62 -8.73
CA GLU A 689 -11.50 -34.94 -9.92
C GLU A 689 -12.86 -35.52 -9.51
N PRO A 690 -13.94 -35.22 -10.25
CA PRO A 690 -15.27 -35.70 -9.90
C PRO A 690 -15.34 -37.20 -10.13
N THR A 691 -15.21 -37.98 -9.05
CA THR A 691 -15.70 -39.35 -9.01
C THR A 691 -17.21 -39.29 -9.10
N GLY A 692 -17.73 -39.53 -10.30
CA GLY A 692 -19.15 -39.74 -10.51
C GLY A 692 -19.60 -41.01 -9.80
N GLU A 693 -20.54 -40.88 -8.88
CA GLU A 693 -21.42 -41.97 -8.49
C GLU A 693 -22.84 -41.61 -8.91
N SER A 694 -23.28 -42.36 -9.92
CA SER A 694 -24.62 -42.93 -10.08
C SER A 694 -25.68 -42.50 -9.06
N ASP A 695 -26.77 -41.94 -9.55
CA ASP A 695 -27.98 -42.76 -9.70
C ASP A 695 -29.02 -42.11 -10.62
N GLU A 696 -29.83 -42.99 -11.21
CA GLU A 696 -31.01 -42.76 -12.05
C GLU A 696 -30.79 -42.61 -13.56
N HIS A 697 -30.87 -43.73 -14.29
CA HIS A 697 -31.72 -43.78 -15.48
C HIS A 697 -32.29 -45.19 -15.75
N SER A 698 -33.61 -45.27 -15.60
CA SER A 698 -34.58 -45.94 -16.48
C SER A 698 -34.08 -46.95 -17.54
N ASN A 699 -34.30 -48.22 -17.23
CA ASN A 699 -35.01 -49.25 -18.02
C ASN A 699 -35.06 -49.14 -19.56
N ALA A 700 -34.26 -49.97 -20.24
CA ALA A 700 -34.54 -50.74 -21.47
C ALA A 700 -33.24 -51.52 -21.78
N GLY A 701 -33.15 -52.85 -21.76
CA GLY A 701 -33.92 -53.82 -22.52
C GLY A 701 -33.09 -54.29 -23.72
N GLY A 702 -32.49 -55.49 -23.66
CA GLY A 702 -32.03 -56.22 -24.85
C GLY A 702 -30.62 -56.84 -24.79
N ASP A 703 -30.61 -58.17 -24.65
CA ASP A 703 -29.75 -59.15 -25.34
C ASP A 703 -28.27 -59.42 -24.91
N GLU A 704 -28.17 -60.55 -24.19
CA GLU A 704 -27.25 -61.70 -24.33
C GLU A 704 -25.98 -61.61 -25.23
N MET A 705 -24.85 -61.92 -24.58
CA MET A 705 -23.61 -62.61 -25.04
C MET A 705 -23.86 -63.89 -25.90
N PRO A 706 -22.84 -64.63 -26.48
CA PRO A 706 -21.36 -64.51 -26.42
C PRO A 706 -20.59 -64.82 -27.76
N SER A 707 -19.25 -64.95 -27.64
CA SER A 707 -18.32 -65.86 -28.36
C SER A 707 -17.52 -65.25 -29.54
N LEU A 708 -16.31 -65.69 -29.93
CA LEU A 708 -15.38 -66.76 -29.56
C LEU A 708 -14.01 -66.41 -30.24
N VAL A 709 -12.90 -66.72 -29.57
CA VAL A 709 -11.66 -67.42 -30.03
C VAL A 709 -11.04 -67.14 -31.42
N ASP A 710 -9.73 -66.85 -31.43
CA ASP A 710 -8.61 -67.58 -32.11
C ASP A 710 -7.30 -66.84 -31.73
N ALA A 711 -6.38 -67.35 -30.88
CA ALA A 711 -5.40 -68.44 -31.09
C ALA A 711 -4.59 -68.22 -32.40
N ASP A 712 -3.36 -67.73 -32.40
CA ASP A 712 -2.07 -68.23 -31.87
C ASP A 712 -1.15 -68.65 -33.03
N GLU A 713 0.15 -68.69 -32.73
CA GLU A 713 1.26 -69.35 -33.45
C GLU A 713 1.99 -68.50 -34.54
N ASP A 714 3.33 -68.45 -34.62
CA ASP A 714 4.26 -69.50 -34.22
C ASP A 714 5.76 -69.12 -34.10
N ILE A 715 6.38 -69.74 -33.09
CA ILE A 715 7.70 -70.41 -32.98
C ILE A 715 9.07 -69.72 -33.21
N GLY A 716 9.96 -69.95 -32.23
CA GLY A 716 11.34 -70.40 -32.54
C GLY A 716 12.46 -70.14 -31.52
N ASP A 717 12.44 -70.80 -30.35
CA ASP A 717 13.54 -70.90 -29.38
C ASP A 717 14.67 -71.87 -29.82
N GLY A 718 15.87 -71.71 -29.23
CA GLY A 718 16.89 -72.79 -29.21
C GLY A 718 18.28 -72.47 -28.64
N GLU A 719 18.46 -72.78 -27.34
CA GLU A 719 19.68 -73.30 -26.65
C GLU A 719 20.92 -72.40 -26.40
N ALA A 720 21.73 -72.52 -25.31
CA ALA A 720 21.68 -73.19 -24.01
C ALA A 720 22.94 -72.83 -23.16
N ARG A 721 22.87 -73.15 -21.85
CA ARG A 721 23.95 -73.45 -20.85
C ARG A 721 24.53 -72.37 -19.89
N GLN A 722 23.92 -72.34 -18.70
CA GLN A 722 24.43 -72.68 -17.34
C GLN A 722 25.86 -72.31 -16.85
N GLN A 723 25.85 -71.51 -15.76
CA GLN A 723 26.53 -71.66 -14.44
C GLN A 723 28.04 -71.98 -14.33
N ARG A 724 28.81 -71.06 -13.72
CA ARG A 724 29.35 -71.14 -12.33
C ARG A 724 30.44 -70.08 -12.06
N GLY A 725 30.30 -69.38 -10.93
CA GLY A 725 31.37 -69.24 -9.91
C GLY A 725 32.51 -68.23 -10.12
N GLY A 726 32.57 -67.26 -9.21
CA GLY A 726 33.81 -67.01 -8.45
C GLY A 726 34.62 -65.75 -8.77
N HIS A 727 34.77 -64.93 -7.72
CA HIS A 727 35.89 -64.04 -7.38
C HIS A 727 36.00 -62.63 -8.02
N GLN A 728 35.87 -61.65 -7.11
CA GLN A 728 36.60 -60.36 -6.97
C GLN A 728 38.05 -60.35 -7.49
N PRO A 729 38.77 -59.20 -7.56
CA PRO A 729 38.45 -57.81 -7.13
C PRO A 729 38.66 -56.82 -8.32
N GLN A 730 38.57 -55.49 -8.28
CA GLN A 730 38.60 -54.41 -7.27
C GLN A 730 37.59 -53.33 -7.70
#